data_AF-A0A2E7Z663-F1
#
_entry.id   AF-A0A2E7Z663-F1
#
_cell.length_a   1.000
_cell.length_b   1.000
_cell.length_c   1.000
_cell.angle_alpha   90.00
_cell.angle_beta   90.00
_cell.angle_gamma   90.00
#
_symmetry.space_group_name_H-M   'P 1'
#
loop_
_entity.id
_entity.type
_entity.pdbx_description
1 polymer ?
#
loop_
_entity_poly.entity_id
_entity_poly.type
_entity_poly.pdbx_seq_one_letter_code
_entity_poly.pdbx_strand_id
1 'polypeptide(L)'
;MQERACWVSVEGMFPSIKLSTGAKKVTVVFMWLGVVVVTASGVDGLRVLKENCFRCHGEEKRKGGLILTSREMALKGGDEGKAIDLEQPEKSLLLELTQENGDPHMPPKKQLAEEELQALEKWLVEGAEWDEEILAELPERKVEQWQDLPKGFQPVGALATSPDGMRLAIGRNRMVEVFAWSEKDANRTGTWAGHRDEVRSLAWSPDGKLLVSGGFERIIVRDAASGKKRRVLEQDLSGRVTALTFAGNGKWLVAADGEPTMAGRLVIFGTEDWKREKTIRAHGDSIYSLATSPDEKLVASASADKLAKLWKVGSWKSAGTLEGHTEFVLATAFAPGGERIGTTGADAAVKAWKVNTQKEFSTFSGKNAKRAKTGLLWLSNPTKEKPEKTDDWIVAVDADGLPRLFTDLVEHEGAQTSTGAKERAWRRQEAGLTSLAFSAAAKQVVTGDVEGGVTFWDANGKIIRRVEPESGEGNASNRTDLISFRNDVLPILTRAGCGNGSCHAKAGGQNGFQLSIFSFDPKNDHREIVHDARGRRVMPTAPEESLLLRKPTEAIEHEGGKRFEKDSEFYEALRNWIAQGAPYSIPGEPSLESIAATPASGRYKKEQKVQLQVTSHYSDGSKRDVTHLAKYQSNDEGMVTMSEDGLATLGGQSGEGVVIIRYLDEVTVVRVTVPVDKLLPTNAYAGLPVHNEIDRLVYARHKELGLLVSERCSDAEYVRRASLDAVGKLPEPEEVREFLANKDPDKRQKLVDRLLADPEWADYWATKFGDLLRPNTQRVGVKPVYLMDRWIRRRLRENVSYDAFVRELLTAEGSSHEYGPIALFRHKREPADMSAFVSRIFLGVRMECAKCHHHPNEKWGLDDYYQMAAFFGSMKRKGQGISAPISGEPEYWWFQPGGEVKHPLTSKVMACKPPAGDFIELAESHDPRESLVDWMLTDPNPFFPQAIVNRIWGEFFGRGIVHPVDDFRASNPPTNGPLLAWLAKDFVAQGYDLKRLMRRILLSRVYQASSLPNETNARDERNFARSLRRRLPAEVMGDAVARVTGVTEEFDGLPPKARTMTVWNTTMSSLFLDVFGRPDASAEAPCERDPSPTIVQFLHLMNSEKIHARIAHPDGHAASYAKGARTSGEIVEEIYLTVYARFPTDEEREIALSAFSAEGATRKTAVEDLIWALLNTAEFVLNH
;
A
#
# COMPACT_ATOMS: atom_id res chain seq x y z
N MET A 1 6.71 -22.53 -35.89
CA MET A 1 6.22 -23.15 -37.15
C MET A 1 5.79 -24.57 -36.83
N GLN A 2 4.62 -24.99 -37.34
CA GLN A 2 4.08 -26.38 -37.34
C GLN A 2 4.05 -27.10 -35.98
N GLU A 3 2.90 -27.13 -35.30
CA GLU A 3 1.85 -28.16 -35.49
C GLU A 3 2.29 -29.61 -35.26
N ARG A 4 1.78 -30.23 -34.19
CA ARG A 4 0.70 -31.24 -34.29
C ARG A 4 0.24 -31.70 -32.92
N ALA A 5 -1.07 -31.60 -32.68
CA ALA A 5 -1.73 -32.26 -31.56
C ALA A 5 -1.91 -33.76 -31.85
N CYS A 6 -1.92 -34.59 -30.80
CA CYS A 6 -2.36 -35.97 -30.88
C CYS A 6 -3.42 -36.20 -29.80
N TRP A 7 -4.67 -36.36 -30.22
CA TRP A 7 -5.79 -36.67 -29.33
C TRP A 7 -5.86 -38.19 -29.10
N VAL A 8 -6.12 -38.60 -27.86
CA VAL A 8 -6.53 -39.98 -27.54
C VAL A 8 -8.01 -39.97 -27.21
N SER A 9 -8.79 -40.76 -27.93
CA SER A 9 -10.23 -40.93 -27.73
C SER A 9 -10.55 -42.12 -26.82
N VAL A 10 -11.66 -42.01 -26.09
CA VAL A 10 -12.35 -43.14 -25.45
C VAL A 10 -13.84 -42.97 -25.73
N GLU A 11 -14.43 -43.90 -26.47
CA GLU A 11 -15.88 -43.94 -26.74
C GLU A 11 -16.57 -44.99 -25.86
N GLY A 12 -17.85 -44.78 -25.54
CA GLY A 12 -18.69 -45.81 -24.92
C GLY A 12 -20.14 -45.41 -24.64
N MET A 13 -21.06 -45.91 -25.49
CA MET A 13 -22.51 -46.04 -25.26
C MET A 13 -23.41 -44.78 -25.26
N PHE A 14 -24.09 -44.54 -26.39
CA PHE A 14 -25.57 -44.61 -26.52
C PHE A 14 -25.95 -44.81 -28.02
N PRO A 15 -27.10 -45.44 -28.37
CA PRO A 15 -27.32 -45.97 -29.73
C PRO A 15 -28.03 -45.03 -30.72
N SER A 16 -27.33 -44.75 -31.82
CA SER A 16 -27.79 -44.70 -33.23
C SER A 16 -29.25 -44.34 -33.61
N ILE A 17 -29.39 -43.42 -34.58
CA ILE A 17 -30.10 -43.68 -35.86
C ILE A 17 -29.49 -42.79 -36.98
N LYS A 18 -29.52 -43.28 -38.23
CA LYS A 18 -28.79 -42.73 -39.39
C LYS A 18 -29.52 -41.57 -40.07
N LEU A 19 -28.76 -40.60 -40.58
CA LEU A 19 -29.16 -39.75 -41.70
C LEU A 19 -28.43 -40.22 -42.98
N SER A 20 -29.17 -40.36 -44.08
CA SER A 20 -28.63 -40.74 -45.39
C SER A 20 -28.94 -39.70 -46.47
N THR A 21 -27.87 -39.18 -47.08
CA THR A 21 -27.76 -38.80 -48.50
C THR A 21 -28.82 -37.85 -49.12
N GLY A 22 -28.38 -36.64 -49.45
CA GLY A 22 -28.22 -36.26 -50.87
C GLY A 22 -29.38 -35.57 -51.64
N ALA A 23 -29.15 -34.29 -51.96
CA ALA A 23 -29.54 -33.59 -53.20
C ALA A 23 -31.03 -33.25 -53.52
N LYS A 24 -31.38 -31.99 -53.17
CA LYS A 24 -32.17 -30.98 -53.93
C LYS A 24 -33.20 -31.42 -55.01
N LYS A 25 -34.50 -31.11 -54.78
CA LYS A 25 -35.35 -30.25 -55.66
C LYS A 25 -36.78 -30.00 -55.10
N VAL A 26 -37.07 -28.73 -54.73
CA VAL A 26 -38.16 -27.83 -55.19
C VAL A 26 -39.47 -28.44 -55.76
N THR A 27 -40.72 -27.98 -55.49
CA THR A 27 -41.41 -27.11 -54.47
C THR A 27 -42.96 -27.26 -54.67
N VAL A 28 -43.80 -26.68 -53.77
CA VAL A 28 -45.25 -26.29 -53.90
C VAL A 28 -46.35 -27.22 -53.30
N VAL A 29 -46.66 -26.96 -52.02
CA VAL A 29 -47.98 -26.62 -51.40
C VAL A 29 -49.30 -27.27 -51.91
N PHE A 30 -50.07 -27.91 -51.01
CA PHE A 30 -51.44 -27.46 -50.60
C PHE A 30 -52.02 -28.15 -49.34
N MET A 31 -51.89 -27.44 -48.20
CA MET A 31 -52.84 -27.22 -47.08
C MET A 31 -54.00 -28.22 -46.74
N TRP A 32 -54.06 -28.73 -45.50
CA TRP A 32 -55.16 -28.40 -44.55
C TRP A 32 -54.82 -28.69 -43.06
N LEU A 33 -55.10 -27.69 -42.21
CA LEU A 33 -55.21 -27.66 -40.73
C LEU A 33 -54.05 -28.13 -39.81
N GLY A 34 -53.55 -27.18 -39.00
CA GLY A 34 -53.47 -27.41 -37.54
C GLY A 34 -52.10 -27.36 -36.84
N VAL A 35 -51.33 -26.28 -36.97
CA VAL A 35 -50.15 -26.05 -36.09
C VAL A 35 -50.16 -24.63 -35.53
N VAL A 36 -50.05 -24.52 -34.20
CA VAL A 36 -49.75 -23.27 -33.48
C VAL A 36 -48.32 -22.87 -33.79
N VAL A 37 -48.13 -21.71 -34.42
CA VAL A 37 -46.79 -21.13 -34.61
C VAL A 37 -46.34 -20.52 -33.30
N VAL A 38 -45.51 -21.23 -32.55
CA VAL A 38 -44.63 -20.62 -31.56
C VAL A 38 -43.40 -20.14 -32.32
N THR A 39 -43.35 -18.85 -32.67
CA THR A 39 -42.09 -18.21 -33.06
C THR A 39 -41.23 -18.09 -31.81
N ALA A 40 -40.11 -18.82 -31.75
CA ALA A 40 -39.04 -18.44 -30.85
C ALA A 40 -38.56 -17.03 -31.27
N SER A 41 -38.55 -16.08 -30.34
CA SER A 41 -38.03 -14.74 -30.57
C SER A 41 -36.52 -14.84 -30.82
N GLY A 42 -36.09 -14.54 -32.04
CA GLY A 42 -34.66 -14.41 -32.34
C GLY A 42 -34.01 -13.27 -31.56
N VAL A 43 -32.69 -13.32 -31.41
CA VAL A 43 -31.92 -12.20 -30.85
C VAL A 43 -32.05 -11.00 -31.80
N ASP A 44 -32.24 -9.82 -31.23
CA ASP A 44 -32.40 -8.57 -31.97
C ASP A 44 -31.05 -7.84 -32.13
N GLY A 45 -30.73 -7.37 -33.32
CA GLY A 45 -29.42 -6.74 -33.60
C GLY A 45 -29.20 -5.40 -32.90
N LEU A 46 -30.24 -4.57 -32.73
CA LEU A 46 -30.13 -3.34 -31.95
C LEU A 46 -29.86 -3.65 -30.48
N ARG A 47 -30.42 -4.74 -29.95
CA ARG A 47 -30.15 -5.24 -28.59
C ARG A 47 -28.70 -5.66 -28.41
N VAL A 48 -28.13 -6.42 -29.37
CA VAL A 48 -26.69 -6.76 -29.37
C VAL A 48 -25.82 -5.51 -29.39
N LEU A 49 -26.15 -4.53 -30.26
CA LEU A 49 -25.44 -3.25 -30.36
C LEU A 49 -25.50 -2.44 -29.06
N LYS A 50 -26.67 -2.44 -28.42
CA LYS A 50 -26.94 -1.76 -27.15
C LYS A 50 -26.14 -2.34 -25.99
N GLU A 51 -26.04 -3.66 -25.91
CA GLU A 51 -25.39 -4.36 -24.82
C GLU A 51 -23.85 -4.29 -24.93
N ASN A 52 -23.32 -4.47 -26.15
CA ASN A 52 -21.88 -4.62 -26.36
C ASN A 52 -21.16 -3.32 -26.75
N CYS A 53 -21.80 -2.39 -27.48
CA CYS A 53 -21.10 -1.27 -28.12
C CYS A 53 -21.38 0.11 -27.48
N PHE A 54 -22.61 0.36 -27.00
CA PHE A 54 -23.02 1.69 -26.53
C PHE A 54 -22.21 2.22 -25.33
N ARG A 55 -21.62 1.35 -24.50
CA ARG A 55 -20.77 1.75 -23.37
C ARG A 55 -19.47 2.45 -23.82
N CYS A 56 -19.01 2.16 -25.03
CA CYS A 56 -17.76 2.69 -25.59
C CYS A 56 -17.98 3.71 -26.73
N HIS A 57 -19.17 3.70 -27.34
CA HIS A 57 -19.61 4.58 -28.43
C HIS A 57 -20.92 5.30 -28.07
N GLY A 58 -20.93 5.96 -26.92
CA GLY A 58 -22.06 6.79 -26.46
C GLY A 58 -21.81 8.27 -26.75
N GLU A 59 -22.80 9.13 -26.49
CA GLU A 59 -22.64 10.59 -26.68
C GLU A 59 -21.45 11.18 -25.87
N GLU A 60 -21.14 10.55 -24.73
CA GLU A 60 -20.11 10.92 -23.74
C GLU A 60 -18.75 10.22 -23.95
N LYS A 61 -18.69 9.11 -24.67
CA LYS A 61 -17.44 8.39 -25.01
C LYS A 61 -17.42 8.03 -26.49
N ARG A 62 -16.50 8.66 -27.22
CA ARG A 62 -16.42 8.65 -28.69
C ARG A 62 -15.09 8.05 -29.16
N LYS A 63 -14.86 6.76 -28.90
CA LYS A 63 -13.68 6.07 -29.43
C LYS A 63 -13.80 6.06 -30.97
N GLY A 64 -12.83 6.67 -31.67
CA GLY A 64 -12.88 6.86 -33.13
C GLY A 64 -14.01 7.75 -33.62
N GLY A 65 -14.42 8.76 -32.83
CA GLY A 65 -15.45 9.76 -33.21
C GLY A 65 -16.89 9.24 -33.24
N LEU A 66 -17.07 7.91 -33.20
CA LEU A 66 -18.33 7.21 -33.41
C LEU A 66 -19.29 7.28 -32.20
N ILE A 67 -20.56 7.54 -32.47
CA ILE A 67 -21.68 7.53 -31.50
C ILE A 67 -22.78 6.61 -32.05
N LEU A 68 -23.04 5.50 -31.36
CA LEU A 68 -24.03 4.49 -31.73
C LEU A 68 -25.37 4.65 -30.98
N THR A 69 -25.44 5.52 -29.98
CA THR A 69 -26.66 5.71 -29.15
C THR A 69 -27.79 6.48 -29.84
N SER A 70 -27.62 6.91 -31.09
CA SER A 70 -28.65 7.58 -31.91
C SER A 70 -28.53 7.13 -33.36
N ARG A 71 -29.66 6.81 -34.02
CA ARG A 71 -29.69 6.36 -35.42
C ARG A 71 -29.02 7.34 -36.37
N GLU A 72 -29.29 8.63 -36.20
CA GLU A 72 -28.72 9.70 -37.04
C GLU A 72 -27.18 9.71 -36.95
N MET A 73 -26.64 9.54 -35.74
CA MET A 73 -25.20 9.57 -35.50
C MET A 73 -24.51 8.26 -35.86
N ALA A 74 -25.18 7.12 -35.68
CA ALA A 74 -24.67 5.81 -36.10
C ALA A 74 -24.54 5.71 -37.62
N LEU A 75 -25.54 6.22 -38.35
CA LEU A 75 -25.52 6.31 -39.82
C LEU A 75 -24.54 7.37 -40.35
N LYS A 76 -24.24 8.40 -39.57
CA LYS A 76 -23.21 9.40 -39.91
C LYS A 76 -21.79 8.84 -39.89
N GLY A 77 -21.54 7.80 -39.09
CA GLY A 77 -20.24 7.14 -38.97
C GLY A 77 -19.26 7.83 -38.03
N GLY A 78 -18.04 7.28 -37.96
CA GLY A 78 -16.92 7.76 -37.16
C GLY A 78 -15.75 8.22 -38.02
N ASP A 79 -14.59 8.40 -37.39
CA ASP A 79 -13.36 8.92 -38.04
C ASP A 79 -12.84 8.00 -39.16
N GLU A 80 -13.17 6.71 -39.10
CA GLU A 80 -12.76 5.67 -40.07
C GLU A 80 -13.82 5.39 -41.16
N GLY A 81 -15.00 6.04 -41.09
CA GLY A 81 -16.06 5.92 -42.11
C GLY A 81 -17.43 5.53 -41.56
N LYS A 82 -18.31 5.05 -42.45
CA LYS A 82 -19.68 4.61 -42.10
C LYS A 82 -19.61 3.35 -41.21
N ALA A 83 -19.98 3.49 -39.95
CA ALA A 83 -20.15 2.34 -39.06
C ALA A 83 -21.29 1.42 -39.52
N ILE A 84 -22.35 2.02 -40.06
CA ILE A 84 -23.52 1.36 -40.65
C ILE A 84 -23.69 1.90 -42.07
N ASP A 85 -23.66 1.03 -43.08
CA ASP A 85 -24.00 1.38 -44.45
C ASP A 85 -25.29 0.67 -44.87
N LEU A 86 -26.40 1.41 -44.97
CA LEU A 86 -27.69 0.87 -45.39
C LEU A 86 -27.78 0.56 -46.89
N GLU A 87 -26.84 1.04 -47.71
CA GLU A 87 -26.80 0.75 -49.14
C GLU A 87 -26.06 -0.57 -49.44
N GLN A 88 -25.09 -0.94 -48.58
CA GLN A 88 -24.30 -2.17 -48.62
C GLN A 88 -24.08 -2.69 -47.19
N PRO A 89 -25.10 -3.30 -46.54
CA PRO A 89 -25.06 -3.74 -45.15
C PRO A 89 -23.84 -4.59 -44.80
N GLU A 90 -23.43 -5.46 -45.72
CA GLU A 90 -22.28 -6.37 -45.61
C GLU A 90 -20.91 -5.66 -45.59
N LYS A 91 -20.87 -4.35 -45.87
CA LYS A 91 -19.67 -3.49 -45.78
C LYS A 91 -19.74 -2.48 -44.63
N SER A 92 -20.70 -2.64 -43.72
CA SER A 92 -20.75 -1.88 -42.48
C SER A 92 -19.53 -2.22 -41.62
N LEU A 93 -18.70 -1.22 -41.27
CA LEU A 93 -17.53 -1.43 -40.41
C LEU A 93 -17.89 -2.09 -39.07
N LEU A 94 -19.14 -1.92 -38.60
CA LEU A 94 -19.69 -2.61 -37.44
C LEU A 94 -19.59 -4.15 -37.55
N LEU A 95 -19.83 -4.74 -38.72
CA LEU A 95 -19.70 -6.19 -38.93
C LEU A 95 -18.23 -6.59 -39.14
N GLU A 96 -17.49 -5.84 -39.96
CA GLU A 96 -16.07 -6.12 -40.24
C GLU A 96 -15.23 -6.16 -38.95
N LEU A 97 -15.45 -5.19 -38.04
CA LEU A 97 -14.66 -5.07 -36.81
C LEU A 97 -15.06 -6.05 -35.71
N THR A 98 -16.24 -6.70 -35.79
CA THR A 98 -16.76 -7.62 -34.75
C THR A 98 -16.70 -9.11 -35.14
N GLN A 99 -16.25 -9.43 -36.36
CA GLN A 99 -15.97 -10.81 -36.78
C GLN A 99 -14.73 -11.38 -36.08
N GLU A 100 -14.56 -12.71 -36.13
CA GLU A 100 -13.45 -13.45 -35.51
C GLU A 100 -12.05 -12.97 -35.96
N ASN A 101 -11.95 -12.37 -37.15
CA ASN A 101 -10.72 -11.79 -37.71
C ASN A 101 -10.66 -10.24 -37.64
N GLY A 102 -11.61 -9.59 -36.95
CA GLY A 102 -11.69 -8.13 -36.77
C GLY A 102 -10.73 -7.58 -35.71
N ASP A 103 -10.98 -6.37 -35.20
CA ASP A 103 -10.14 -5.80 -34.12
C ASP A 103 -10.39 -6.60 -32.82
N PRO A 104 -9.37 -7.28 -32.24
CA PRO A 104 -9.53 -8.03 -31.00
C PRO A 104 -9.90 -7.15 -29.78
N HIS A 105 -9.91 -5.83 -29.91
CA HIS A 105 -10.37 -4.89 -28.90
C HIS A 105 -11.82 -4.42 -29.09
N MET A 106 -12.59 -5.00 -30.02
CA MET A 106 -13.95 -4.56 -30.37
C MET A 106 -14.88 -5.78 -30.54
N PRO A 107 -15.70 -6.13 -29.52
CA PRO A 107 -15.85 -5.49 -28.21
C PRO A 107 -14.66 -5.76 -27.25
N PRO A 108 -14.26 -4.79 -26.41
CA PRO A 108 -13.00 -4.81 -25.64
C PRO A 108 -12.94 -5.80 -24.45
N LYS A 109 -13.89 -6.75 -24.34
CA LYS A 109 -13.96 -7.72 -23.24
C LYS A 109 -14.21 -9.16 -23.69
N LYS A 110 -14.86 -9.36 -24.84
CA LYS A 110 -15.16 -10.65 -25.45
C LYS A 110 -15.61 -10.38 -26.89
N GLN A 111 -15.23 -11.23 -27.85
CA GLN A 111 -15.87 -11.21 -29.16
C GLN A 111 -17.33 -11.70 -29.08
N LEU A 112 -18.16 -11.22 -30.01
CA LEU A 112 -19.58 -11.57 -30.09
C LEU A 112 -19.74 -13.07 -30.42
N ALA A 113 -20.82 -13.67 -29.93
CA ALA A 113 -21.21 -15.01 -30.34
C ALA A 113 -21.74 -15.00 -31.79
N GLU A 114 -21.68 -16.15 -32.46
CA GLU A 114 -22.13 -16.30 -33.84
C GLU A 114 -23.63 -15.94 -33.99
N GLU A 115 -24.47 -16.26 -33.00
CA GLU A 115 -25.88 -15.86 -33.00
C GLU A 115 -26.09 -14.34 -32.84
N GLU A 116 -25.17 -13.65 -32.16
CA GLU A 116 -25.20 -12.19 -31.97
C GLU A 116 -24.74 -11.46 -33.25
N LEU A 117 -23.75 -11.99 -33.96
CA LEU A 117 -23.30 -11.49 -35.26
C LEU A 117 -24.38 -11.64 -36.33
N GLN A 118 -25.02 -12.81 -36.41
CA GLN A 118 -26.13 -13.05 -37.32
C GLN A 118 -27.35 -12.15 -37.01
N ALA A 119 -27.60 -11.83 -35.74
CA ALA A 119 -28.62 -10.86 -35.35
C ALA A 119 -28.29 -9.42 -35.80
N LEU A 120 -27.02 -8.99 -35.65
CA LEU A 120 -26.55 -7.70 -36.15
C LEU A 120 -26.64 -7.60 -37.68
N GLU A 121 -26.14 -8.60 -38.41
CA GLU A 121 -26.17 -8.63 -39.87
C GLU A 121 -27.61 -8.56 -40.39
N LYS A 122 -28.50 -9.40 -39.85
CA LYS A 122 -29.92 -9.41 -40.20
C LYS A 122 -30.58 -8.04 -39.95
N TRP A 123 -30.36 -7.44 -38.78
CA TRP A 123 -30.93 -6.13 -38.42
C TRP A 123 -30.42 -4.99 -39.32
N LEU A 124 -29.15 -5.04 -39.74
CA LEU A 124 -28.59 -4.09 -40.71
C LEU A 124 -29.26 -4.24 -42.08
N VAL A 125 -29.45 -5.48 -42.56
CA VAL A 125 -30.15 -5.79 -43.82
C VAL A 125 -31.63 -5.40 -43.76
N GLU A 126 -32.28 -5.49 -42.60
CA GLU A 126 -33.66 -5.06 -42.36
C GLU A 126 -33.79 -3.52 -42.21
N GLY A 127 -32.70 -2.75 -42.41
CA GLY A 127 -32.72 -1.29 -42.51
C GLY A 127 -32.26 -0.54 -41.25
N ALA A 128 -31.71 -1.28 -40.27
CA ALA A 128 -31.24 -0.79 -38.98
C ALA A 128 -32.26 0.16 -38.31
N GLU A 129 -33.45 -0.35 -38.00
CA GLU A 129 -34.49 0.41 -37.30
C GLU A 129 -34.07 0.64 -35.83
N TRP A 130 -34.18 1.90 -35.36
CA TRP A 130 -33.97 2.22 -33.93
C TRP A 130 -35.31 2.09 -33.21
N ASP A 131 -35.53 0.91 -32.63
CA ASP A 131 -36.66 0.68 -31.75
C ASP A 131 -36.42 1.39 -30.39
N GLU A 132 -37.17 2.46 -30.15
CA GLU A 132 -37.14 3.25 -28.92
C GLU A 132 -37.56 2.44 -27.66
N GLU A 133 -38.35 1.39 -27.81
CA GLU A 133 -38.74 0.49 -26.73
C GLU A 133 -37.56 -0.45 -26.38
N ILE A 134 -36.91 -1.06 -27.38
CA ILE A 134 -35.65 -1.83 -27.18
C ILE A 134 -34.57 -0.94 -26.58
N LEU A 135 -34.50 0.35 -26.90
CA LEU A 135 -33.55 1.30 -26.31
C LEU A 135 -33.90 1.67 -24.86
N ALA A 136 -35.18 1.74 -24.51
CA ALA A 136 -35.67 2.00 -23.15
C ALA A 136 -35.58 0.79 -22.20
N GLU A 137 -35.73 -0.44 -22.72
CA GLU A 137 -35.76 -1.67 -21.92
C GLU A 137 -34.42 -1.99 -21.22
N LEU A 138 -34.42 -2.06 -19.90
CA LEU A 138 -33.46 -2.88 -19.14
C LEU A 138 -34.24 -4.07 -18.58
N PRO A 139 -33.63 -5.27 -18.45
CA PRO A 139 -34.33 -6.42 -17.89
C PRO A 139 -34.89 -6.09 -16.49
N GLU A 140 -36.17 -6.38 -16.27
CA GLU A 140 -36.77 -6.31 -14.93
C GLU A 140 -36.19 -7.41 -14.05
N ARG A 141 -35.22 -7.07 -13.20
CA ARG A 141 -34.90 -7.87 -12.01
C ARG A 141 -36.11 -7.89 -11.09
N LYS A 142 -36.34 -9.04 -10.45
CA LYS A 142 -37.36 -9.24 -9.41
C LYS A 142 -36.76 -10.05 -8.29
N VAL A 143 -36.85 -9.53 -7.07
CA VAL A 143 -36.36 -10.22 -5.87
C VAL A 143 -37.38 -11.28 -5.43
N GLU A 144 -37.01 -12.55 -5.58
CA GLU A 144 -37.89 -13.69 -5.28
C GLU A 144 -38.16 -13.88 -3.78
N GLN A 145 -37.17 -13.62 -2.92
CA GLN A 145 -37.23 -13.87 -1.48
C GLN A 145 -36.92 -12.60 -0.69
N TRP A 146 -37.78 -12.31 0.29
CA TRP A 146 -37.70 -11.11 1.13
C TRP A 146 -37.63 -11.51 2.60
N GLN A 147 -36.71 -10.90 3.34
CA GLN A 147 -36.56 -11.06 4.78
C GLN A 147 -37.01 -9.79 5.53
N ASP A 148 -37.38 -9.94 6.80
CA ASP A 148 -37.68 -8.79 7.66
C ASP A 148 -36.42 -8.03 8.06
N LEU A 149 -36.48 -6.69 8.08
CA LEU A 149 -35.36 -5.89 8.58
C LEU A 149 -35.12 -6.17 10.08
N PRO A 150 -33.85 -6.33 10.50
CA PRO A 150 -33.49 -6.44 11.91
C PRO A 150 -34.05 -5.29 12.74
N LYS A 151 -34.53 -5.59 13.96
CA LYS A 151 -35.16 -4.61 14.86
C LYS A 151 -34.30 -3.34 15.10
N GLY A 152 -32.97 -3.48 15.11
CA GLY A 152 -32.02 -2.37 15.29
C GLY A 152 -31.61 -1.64 14.00
N PHE A 153 -31.93 -2.16 12.81
CA PHE A 153 -31.57 -1.53 11.54
C PHE A 153 -32.66 -0.51 11.15
N GLN A 154 -32.53 0.73 11.62
CA GLN A 154 -33.56 1.77 11.41
C GLN A 154 -33.03 3.08 10.77
N PRO A 155 -32.16 3.05 9.74
CA PRO A 155 -31.62 4.27 9.13
C PRO A 155 -32.72 5.22 8.62
N VAL A 156 -32.44 6.52 8.65
CA VAL A 156 -33.28 7.53 7.98
C VAL A 156 -32.87 7.60 6.51
N GLY A 157 -33.61 6.92 5.64
CA GLY A 157 -33.32 6.87 4.21
C GLY A 157 -33.72 8.14 3.45
N ALA A 158 -34.72 8.89 3.96
CA ALA A 158 -35.19 10.14 3.36
C ALA A 158 -35.87 11.09 4.38
N LEU A 159 -35.80 12.39 4.09
CA LEU A 159 -36.56 13.45 4.76
C LEU A 159 -37.21 14.35 3.70
N ALA A 160 -38.44 14.80 3.92
CA ALA A 160 -39.10 15.78 3.05
C ALA A 160 -40.10 16.66 3.82
N THR A 161 -40.01 17.98 3.63
CA THR A 161 -40.95 18.95 4.20
C THR A 161 -42.12 19.20 3.26
N SER A 162 -43.32 19.42 3.79
CA SER A 162 -44.47 19.89 3.02
C SER A 162 -44.26 21.31 2.46
N PRO A 163 -44.96 21.69 1.36
CA PRO A 163 -44.85 23.03 0.77
C PRO A 163 -45.22 24.18 1.72
N ASP A 164 -46.15 23.92 2.65
CA ASP A 164 -46.54 24.86 3.72
C ASP A 164 -45.50 25.02 4.84
N GLY A 165 -44.44 24.19 4.86
CA GLY A 165 -43.41 24.15 5.90
C GLY A 165 -43.87 23.58 7.25
N MET A 166 -45.14 23.21 7.42
CA MET A 166 -45.75 22.83 8.70
C MET A 166 -45.79 21.31 8.95
N ARG A 167 -45.30 20.49 8.02
CA ARG A 167 -45.21 19.03 8.19
C ARG A 167 -43.86 18.49 7.71
N LEU A 168 -43.34 17.51 8.44
CA LEU A 168 -42.15 16.75 8.07
C LEU A 168 -42.55 15.29 7.82
N ALA A 169 -42.11 14.73 6.70
CA ALA A 169 -42.13 13.30 6.43
C ALA A 169 -40.73 12.71 6.64
N ILE A 170 -40.68 11.55 7.30
CA ILE A 170 -39.45 10.83 7.66
C ILE A 170 -39.58 9.40 7.11
N GLY A 171 -38.66 9.01 6.23
CA GLY A 171 -38.51 7.65 5.74
C GLY A 171 -37.51 6.93 6.63
N ARG A 172 -37.98 6.07 7.53
CA ARG A 172 -37.16 5.35 8.53
C ARG A 172 -37.49 3.86 8.43
N ASN A 173 -36.49 3.00 8.23
CA ASN A 173 -36.72 1.57 7.95
C ASN A 173 -37.73 1.44 6.76
N ARG A 174 -38.72 0.54 6.82
CA ARG A 174 -39.82 0.32 5.85
C ARG A 174 -41.03 1.25 6.09
N MET A 175 -40.88 2.24 6.96
CA MET A 175 -41.95 3.07 7.51
C MET A 175 -41.83 4.52 7.04
N VAL A 176 -42.99 5.17 6.89
CA VAL A 176 -43.07 6.62 6.73
C VAL A 176 -43.73 7.20 7.97
N GLU A 177 -43.00 8.00 8.73
CA GLU A 177 -43.54 8.78 9.85
C GLU A 177 -43.83 10.21 9.37
N VAL A 178 -44.93 10.79 9.83
CA VAL A 178 -45.30 12.19 9.56
C VAL A 178 -45.45 12.94 10.87
N PHE A 179 -44.88 14.14 10.92
CA PHE A 179 -44.90 15.03 12.06
C PHE A 179 -45.55 16.36 11.67
N ALA A 180 -46.42 16.88 12.53
CA ALA A 180 -46.76 18.30 12.52
C ALA A 180 -45.58 19.08 13.12
N TRP A 181 -45.13 20.12 12.44
CA TRP A 181 -43.88 20.82 12.72
C TRP A 181 -44.13 22.33 12.83
N SER A 182 -43.67 22.88 13.96
CA SER A 182 -43.69 24.31 14.29
C SER A 182 -42.30 24.72 14.79
N GLU A 183 -42.11 26.03 15.04
CA GLU A 183 -40.85 26.54 15.60
C GLU A 183 -40.49 25.92 16.97
N LYS A 184 -41.48 25.51 17.77
CA LYS A 184 -41.26 24.99 19.14
C LYS A 184 -41.43 23.48 19.26
N ASP A 185 -42.40 22.92 18.53
CA ASP A 185 -42.80 21.52 18.66
C ASP A 185 -42.81 20.78 17.32
N ALA A 186 -42.40 19.51 17.36
CA ALA A 186 -42.53 18.53 16.29
C ALA A 186 -43.20 17.27 16.85
N ASN A 187 -44.46 17.05 16.51
CA ASN A 187 -45.28 15.97 17.09
C ASN A 187 -45.74 14.99 16.00
N ARG A 188 -45.51 13.70 16.22
CA ARG A 188 -45.87 12.64 15.27
C ARG A 188 -47.38 12.53 15.13
N THR A 189 -47.88 12.72 13.92
CA THR A 189 -49.31 12.65 13.57
C THR A 189 -49.68 11.34 12.88
N GLY A 190 -48.71 10.58 12.36
CA GLY A 190 -48.95 9.26 11.80
C GLY A 190 -47.68 8.45 11.52
N THR A 191 -47.85 7.13 11.46
CA THR A 191 -46.79 6.15 11.14
C THR A 191 -47.36 5.12 10.16
N TRP A 192 -46.75 4.97 8.98
CA TRP A 192 -47.38 4.29 7.85
C TRP A 192 -46.48 3.20 7.23
N ALA A 193 -46.87 1.94 7.40
CA ALA A 193 -46.19 0.77 6.84
C ALA A 193 -46.52 0.52 5.36
N GLY A 194 -45.62 -0.17 4.64
CA GLY A 194 -45.96 -0.82 3.37
C GLY A 194 -44.83 -1.10 2.39
N HIS A 195 -43.61 -0.64 2.64
CA HIS A 195 -42.46 -0.95 1.78
C HIS A 195 -41.84 -2.31 2.12
N ARG A 196 -41.20 -2.96 1.15
CA ARG A 196 -40.46 -4.22 1.36
C ARG A 196 -39.03 -3.96 1.84
N ASP A 197 -38.41 -2.90 1.32
CA ASP A 197 -37.07 -2.41 1.68
C ASP A 197 -37.15 -1.01 2.34
N GLU A 198 -36.00 -0.48 2.74
CA GLU A 198 -35.85 0.89 3.27
C GLU A 198 -36.49 1.96 2.38
N VAL A 199 -37.16 2.94 3.00
CA VAL A 199 -37.72 4.11 2.31
C VAL A 199 -36.60 5.08 1.94
N ARG A 200 -36.17 5.08 0.67
CA ARG A 200 -35.04 5.86 0.16
C ARG A 200 -35.40 7.22 -0.43
N SER A 201 -36.68 7.48 -0.65
CA SER A 201 -37.13 8.73 -1.25
C SER A 201 -38.52 9.13 -0.76
N LEU A 202 -38.73 10.43 -0.63
CA LEU A 202 -39.99 11.05 -0.24
C LEU A 202 -40.22 12.31 -1.08
N ALA A 203 -41.45 12.53 -1.54
CA ALA A 203 -41.85 13.75 -2.23
C ALA A 203 -43.30 14.15 -1.88
N TRP A 204 -43.50 15.43 -1.60
CA TRP A 204 -44.82 16.02 -1.40
C TRP A 204 -45.37 16.57 -2.72
N SER A 205 -46.67 16.44 -2.97
CA SER A 205 -47.29 17.17 -4.08
C SER A 205 -47.22 18.69 -3.82
N PRO A 206 -47.16 19.56 -4.87
CA PRO A 206 -47.09 21.02 -4.68
C PRO A 206 -48.27 21.62 -3.90
N ASP A 207 -49.43 20.94 -3.88
CA ASP A 207 -50.60 21.33 -3.09
C ASP A 207 -50.61 20.76 -1.65
N GLY A 208 -49.59 20.00 -1.26
CA GLY A 208 -49.42 19.41 0.07
C GLY A 208 -50.46 18.33 0.45
N LYS A 209 -51.28 17.85 -0.50
CA LYS A 209 -52.32 16.85 -0.24
C LYS A 209 -51.85 15.40 -0.38
N LEU A 210 -50.79 15.15 -1.15
CA LEU A 210 -50.22 13.82 -1.35
C LEU A 210 -48.80 13.74 -0.81
N LEU A 211 -48.48 12.59 -0.23
CA LEU A 211 -47.11 12.18 0.07
C LEU A 211 -46.81 10.91 -0.72
N VAL A 212 -45.70 10.93 -1.45
CA VAL A 212 -45.19 9.79 -2.20
C VAL A 212 -43.91 9.30 -1.52
N SER A 213 -43.75 7.98 -1.45
CA SER A 213 -42.61 7.31 -0.82
C SER A 213 -42.08 6.20 -1.71
N GLY A 214 -40.77 6.13 -1.92
CA GLY A 214 -40.10 5.13 -2.76
C GLY A 214 -39.20 4.20 -1.95
N GLY A 215 -39.22 2.92 -2.31
CA GLY A 215 -38.33 1.87 -1.83
C GLY A 215 -37.85 1.01 -3.01
N PHE A 216 -37.45 -0.23 -2.74
CA PHE A 216 -37.09 -1.19 -3.80
C PHE A 216 -38.33 -1.66 -4.58
N GLU A 217 -38.30 -1.55 -5.92
CA GLU A 217 -39.37 -1.91 -6.87
C GLU A 217 -40.75 -1.29 -6.58
N ARG A 218 -40.85 -0.30 -5.68
CA ARG A 218 -42.14 0.12 -5.12
C ARG A 218 -42.20 1.61 -4.82
N ILE A 219 -43.24 2.25 -5.34
CA ILE A 219 -43.65 3.61 -4.97
C ILE A 219 -45.04 3.52 -4.33
N ILE A 220 -45.24 4.15 -3.16
CA ILE A 220 -46.55 4.23 -2.49
C ILE A 220 -47.00 5.69 -2.42
N VAL A 221 -48.15 5.96 -3.02
CA VAL A 221 -48.84 7.26 -3.03
C VAL A 221 -49.90 7.27 -1.93
N ARG A 222 -49.84 8.27 -1.04
CA ARG A 222 -50.75 8.39 0.11
C ARG A 222 -51.45 9.74 0.13
N ASP A 223 -52.68 9.71 0.62
CA ASP A 223 -53.34 10.91 1.13
C ASP A 223 -52.61 11.42 2.37
N ALA A 224 -52.09 12.64 2.35
CA ALA A 224 -51.18 13.11 3.38
C ALA A 224 -51.86 13.59 4.68
N ALA A 225 -53.19 13.72 4.69
CA ALA A 225 -53.96 14.02 5.90
C ALA A 225 -54.40 12.74 6.64
N SER A 226 -54.79 11.70 5.89
CA SER A 226 -55.33 10.45 6.46
C SER A 226 -54.36 9.26 6.44
N GLY A 227 -53.24 9.33 5.72
CA GLY A 227 -52.27 8.25 5.54
C GLY A 227 -52.71 7.10 4.63
N LYS A 228 -53.97 7.13 4.16
CA LYS A 228 -54.56 6.08 3.32
C LYS A 228 -53.79 5.96 2.00
N LYS A 229 -53.42 4.73 1.64
CA LYS A 229 -52.82 4.41 0.34
C LYS A 229 -53.84 4.72 -0.76
N ARG A 230 -53.48 5.56 -1.73
CA ARG A 230 -54.28 5.81 -2.95
C ARG A 230 -53.84 4.90 -4.09
N ARG A 231 -52.53 4.75 -4.28
CA ARG A 231 -51.90 3.89 -5.30
C ARG A 231 -50.60 3.27 -4.78
N VAL A 232 -50.23 2.15 -5.39
CA VAL A 232 -48.92 1.52 -5.30
C VAL A 232 -48.47 1.28 -6.74
N LEU A 233 -47.26 1.70 -7.08
CA LEU A 233 -46.68 1.57 -8.42
C LEU A 233 -45.50 0.61 -8.32
N GLU A 234 -45.53 -0.46 -9.11
CA GLU A 234 -44.54 -1.56 -9.10
C GLU A 234 -44.15 -2.02 -10.51
N GLN A 235 -44.81 -1.50 -11.55
CA GLN A 235 -44.53 -1.84 -12.96
C GLN A 235 -43.30 -1.06 -13.44
N ASP A 236 -42.42 -1.71 -14.19
CA ASP A 236 -41.22 -1.13 -14.81
C ASP A 236 -40.16 -0.56 -13.86
N LEU A 237 -40.28 -0.77 -12.55
CA LEU A 237 -39.23 -0.48 -11.56
C LEU A 237 -38.34 -1.73 -11.43
N SER A 238 -37.01 -1.56 -11.38
CA SER A 238 -36.07 -2.69 -11.32
C SER A 238 -35.01 -2.60 -10.21
N GLY A 239 -35.06 -1.56 -9.39
CA GLY A 239 -34.13 -1.40 -8.27
C GLY A 239 -34.67 -0.51 -7.16
N ARG A 240 -33.75 0.18 -6.47
CA ARG A 240 -34.14 1.14 -5.42
C ARG A 240 -34.63 2.44 -6.06
N VAL A 241 -35.82 2.89 -5.67
CA VAL A 241 -36.27 4.25 -5.99
C VAL A 241 -35.56 5.25 -5.08
N THR A 242 -34.37 5.67 -5.49
CA THR A 242 -33.40 6.45 -4.70
C THR A 242 -33.74 7.94 -4.56
N ALA A 243 -34.56 8.47 -5.46
CA ALA A 243 -35.06 9.84 -5.41
C ALA A 243 -36.42 9.98 -6.11
N LEU A 244 -37.22 10.93 -5.64
CA LEU A 244 -38.54 11.26 -6.17
C LEU A 244 -38.68 12.78 -6.22
N THR A 245 -39.34 13.30 -7.26
CA THR A 245 -39.78 14.70 -7.28
C THR A 245 -41.07 14.86 -8.07
N PHE A 246 -41.88 15.87 -7.73
CA PHE A 246 -42.99 16.31 -8.58
C PHE A 246 -42.49 17.37 -9.57
N ALA A 247 -43.11 17.45 -10.74
CA ALA A 247 -42.75 18.40 -11.78
C ALA A 247 -43.97 18.89 -12.58
N GLY A 248 -43.83 20.05 -13.22
CA GLY A 248 -44.87 20.67 -14.03
C GLY A 248 -46.10 21.08 -13.21
N ASN A 249 -45.89 21.69 -12.03
CA ASN A 249 -46.92 22.00 -11.04
C ASN A 249 -47.66 20.76 -10.52
N GLY A 250 -46.96 19.63 -10.42
CA GLY A 250 -47.50 18.38 -9.89
C GLY A 250 -48.26 17.52 -10.91
N LYS A 251 -48.23 17.88 -12.20
CA LYS A 251 -48.77 17.03 -13.27
C LYS A 251 -48.01 15.71 -13.43
N TRP A 252 -46.71 15.70 -13.11
CA TRP A 252 -45.86 14.52 -13.22
C TRP A 252 -45.19 14.18 -11.88
N LEU A 253 -45.08 12.89 -11.61
CA LEU A 253 -44.13 12.33 -10.65
C LEU A 253 -42.94 11.77 -11.43
N VAL A 254 -41.72 12.18 -11.05
CA VAL A 254 -40.47 11.64 -11.59
C VAL A 254 -39.79 10.81 -10.52
N ALA A 255 -39.51 9.55 -10.84
CA ALA A 255 -38.78 8.62 -10.00
C ALA A 255 -37.39 8.34 -10.60
N ALA A 256 -36.37 8.40 -9.75
CA ALA A 256 -35.05 7.84 -10.05
C ALA A 256 -35.06 6.37 -9.62
N ASP A 257 -34.93 5.47 -10.59
CA ASP A 257 -34.92 4.02 -10.40
C ASP A 257 -33.67 3.41 -11.06
N GLY A 258 -33.22 2.27 -10.56
CA GLY A 258 -32.19 1.48 -11.20
C GLY A 258 -31.43 0.59 -10.22
N GLU A 259 -30.79 -0.44 -10.75
CA GLU A 259 -29.90 -1.29 -9.96
C GLU A 259 -28.57 -0.59 -9.64
N PRO A 260 -27.93 -0.91 -8.51
CA PRO A 260 -26.55 -0.54 -8.25
C PRO A 260 -25.59 -1.06 -9.34
N THR A 261 -24.72 -0.18 -9.84
CA THR A 261 -23.76 -0.41 -10.94
C THR A 261 -24.35 -0.55 -12.34
N MET A 262 -25.68 -0.41 -12.49
CA MET A 262 -26.39 -0.37 -13.77
C MET A 262 -26.89 1.04 -14.07
N ALA A 263 -27.24 1.29 -15.33
CA ALA A 263 -27.63 2.61 -15.81
C ALA A 263 -28.88 3.17 -15.11
N GLY A 264 -28.73 4.33 -14.47
CA GLY A 264 -29.82 5.00 -13.74
C GLY A 264 -30.91 5.52 -14.68
N ARG A 265 -32.17 5.22 -14.31
CA ARG A 265 -33.37 5.54 -15.07
C ARG A 265 -34.17 6.67 -14.43
N LEU A 266 -34.78 7.52 -15.25
CA LEU A 266 -35.91 8.35 -14.86
C LEU A 266 -37.19 7.68 -15.35
N VAL A 267 -38.12 7.40 -14.43
CA VAL A 267 -39.46 6.87 -14.74
C VAL A 267 -40.47 7.96 -14.42
N ILE A 268 -41.26 8.34 -15.42
CA ILE A 268 -42.21 9.46 -15.37
C ILE A 268 -43.62 8.90 -15.32
N PHE A 269 -44.38 9.30 -14.31
CA PHE A 269 -45.80 8.94 -14.14
C PHE A 269 -46.69 10.18 -14.23
N GLY A 270 -47.80 10.07 -14.97
CA GLY A 270 -48.86 11.09 -14.96
C GLY A 270 -49.67 11.00 -13.67
N THR A 271 -49.90 12.12 -12.97
CA THR A 271 -50.52 12.10 -11.62
C THR A 271 -52.04 12.00 -11.63
N GLU A 272 -52.68 12.13 -12.79
CA GLU A 272 -54.14 11.98 -12.96
C GLU A 272 -54.57 10.51 -12.89
N ASP A 273 -53.91 9.61 -13.64
CA ASP A 273 -54.26 8.18 -13.71
C ASP A 273 -53.21 7.24 -13.11
N TRP A 274 -52.03 7.77 -12.76
CA TRP A 274 -50.86 7.06 -12.20
C TRP A 274 -50.22 6.05 -13.14
N LYS A 275 -50.39 6.18 -14.46
CA LYS A 275 -49.68 5.38 -15.45
C LYS A 275 -48.30 5.93 -15.76
N ARG A 276 -47.39 5.03 -16.16
CA ARG A 276 -46.10 5.36 -16.77
C ARG A 276 -46.33 6.08 -18.09
N GLU A 277 -45.84 7.31 -18.21
CA GLU A 277 -45.79 8.04 -19.48
C GLU A 277 -44.49 7.78 -20.24
N LYS A 278 -43.35 7.67 -19.54
CA LYS A 278 -42.03 7.54 -20.17
C LYS A 278 -40.98 6.96 -19.21
N THR A 279 -40.03 6.19 -19.75
CA THR A 279 -38.81 5.75 -19.07
C THR A 279 -37.60 6.25 -19.87
N ILE A 280 -36.55 6.70 -19.18
CA ILE A 280 -35.36 7.31 -19.79
C ILE A 280 -34.10 6.76 -19.12
N ARG A 281 -33.17 6.20 -19.90
CA ARG A 281 -31.82 5.88 -19.45
C ARG A 281 -31.02 7.19 -19.32
N ALA A 282 -31.10 7.82 -18.16
CA ALA A 282 -30.57 9.16 -17.93
C ALA A 282 -29.06 9.16 -17.62
N HIS A 283 -28.57 8.12 -16.94
CA HIS A 283 -27.21 8.06 -16.40
C HIS A 283 -26.53 6.70 -16.61
N GLY A 284 -25.20 6.67 -16.58
CA GLY A 284 -24.39 5.46 -16.74
C GLY A 284 -24.38 4.53 -15.53
N ASP A 285 -24.66 5.07 -14.34
CA ASP A 285 -24.83 4.35 -13.07
C ASP A 285 -26.01 4.98 -12.27
N SER A 286 -26.30 4.48 -11.07
CA SER A 286 -27.43 4.87 -10.22
C SER A 286 -27.49 6.38 -9.94
N ILE A 287 -28.69 6.95 -10.08
CA ILE A 287 -29.03 8.31 -9.65
C ILE A 287 -29.26 8.31 -8.14
N TYR A 288 -28.86 9.38 -7.42
CA TYR A 288 -29.10 9.52 -5.97
C TYR A 288 -29.99 10.70 -5.59
N SER A 289 -30.17 11.69 -6.47
CA SER A 289 -30.91 12.90 -6.14
C SER A 289 -31.62 13.44 -7.37
N LEU A 290 -32.87 13.86 -7.16
CA LEU A 290 -33.66 14.65 -8.08
C LEU A 290 -34.02 15.97 -7.40
N ALA A 291 -34.02 17.05 -8.17
CA ALA A 291 -34.55 18.34 -7.75
C ALA A 291 -35.31 18.99 -8.90
N THR A 292 -36.49 19.56 -8.65
CA THR A 292 -37.23 20.36 -9.64
C THR A 292 -36.84 21.83 -9.51
N SER A 293 -36.76 22.57 -10.61
CA SER A 293 -36.52 24.01 -10.58
C SER A 293 -37.72 24.76 -9.99
N PRO A 294 -37.52 25.91 -9.31
CA PRO A 294 -38.62 26.70 -8.73
C PRO A 294 -39.67 27.19 -9.74
N ASP A 295 -39.34 27.21 -11.03
CA ASP A 295 -40.26 27.56 -12.12
C ASP A 295 -40.96 26.35 -12.76
N GLU A 296 -40.75 25.14 -12.22
CA GLU A 296 -41.37 23.86 -12.62
C GLU A 296 -41.04 23.40 -14.05
N LYS A 297 -40.00 23.97 -14.69
CA LYS A 297 -39.61 23.67 -16.09
C LYS A 297 -38.44 22.70 -16.24
N LEU A 298 -37.60 22.53 -15.22
CA LEU A 298 -36.44 21.64 -15.25
C LEU A 298 -36.49 20.64 -14.10
N VAL A 299 -36.01 19.43 -14.34
CA VAL A 299 -35.60 18.48 -13.31
C VAL A 299 -34.10 18.26 -13.44
N ALA A 300 -33.38 18.32 -12.34
CA ALA A 300 -31.98 17.95 -12.24
C ALA A 300 -31.84 16.54 -11.67
N SER A 301 -30.87 15.76 -12.15
CA SER A 301 -30.49 14.46 -11.63
C SER A 301 -28.99 14.42 -11.31
N ALA A 302 -28.60 13.75 -10.23
CA ALA A 302 -27.20 13.56 -9.82
C ALA A 302 -26.89 12.06 -9.64
N SER A 303 -25.73 11.58 -10.11
CA SER A 303 -25.45 10.15 -10.26
C SER A 303 -24.04 9.70 -9.86
N ALA A 304 -23.93 8.39 -9.60
CA ALA A 304 -22.69 7.65 -9.49
C ALA A 304 -21.81 7.64 -10.76
N ASP A 305 -22.33 8.04 -11.93
CA ASP A 305 -21.50 8.24 -13.13
C ASP A 305 -20.64 9.52 -13.10
N LYS A 306 -20.61 10.22 -11.96
CA LYS A 306 -19.86 11.46 -11.68
C LYS A 306 -20.44 12.71 -12.36
N LEU A 307 -21.61 12.59 -12.98
CA LEU A 307 -22.31 13.69 -13.64
C LEU A 307 -23.57 14.13 -12.87
N ALA A 308 -23.96 15.38 -13.08
CA ALA A 308 -25.34 15.81 -12.90
C ALA A 308 -25.92 16.27 -14.25
N LYS A 309 -27.21 16.04 -14.50
CA LYS A 309 -27.88 16.35 -15.77
C LYS A 309 -29.17 17.13 -15.54
N LEU A 310 -29.56 17.93 -16.53
CA LEU A 310 -30.76 18.75 -16.53
C LEU A 310 -31.74 18.25 -17.60
N TRP A 311 -33.03 18.21 -17.28
CA TRP A 311 -34.08 17.63 -18.13
C TRP A 311 -35.25 18.60 -18.28
N LYS A 312 -35.69 18.87 -19.52
CA LYS A 312 -36.84 19.76 -19.79
C LYS A 312 -38.15 19.05 -19.50
N VAL A 313 -38.91 19.52 -18.51
CA VAL A 313 -40.20 18.95 -18.11
C VAL A 313 -41.18 18.85 -19.31
N GLY A 314 -41.97 17.78 -19.35
CA GLY A 314 -42.93 17.49 -20.42
C GLY A 314 -42.32 16.89 -21.69
N SER A 315 -41.26 17.51 -22.24
CA SER A 315 -40.54 16.92 -23.39
C SER A 315 -39.57 15.80 -22.99
N TRP A 316 -39.08 15.89 -21.75
CA TRP A 316 -38.05 15.05 -21.13
C TRP A 316 -36.78 14.86 -21.98
N LYS A 317 -36.45 15.85 -22.81
CA LYS A 317 -35.15 15.92 -23.50
C LYS A 317 -34.11 16.51 -22.55
N SER A 318 -32.85 16.08 -22.70
CA SER A 318 -31.72 16.68 -22.00
C SER A 318 -31.65 18.19 -22.31
N ALA A 319 -31.44 18.98 -21.26
CA ALA A 319 -31.18 20.41 -21.32
C ALA A 319 -29.68 20.73 -21.19
N GLY A 320 -28.90 19.80 -20.64
CA GLY A 320 -27.49 20.01 -20.33
C GLY A 320 -26.88 19.00 -19.36
N THR A 321 -25.56 18.99 -19.29
CA THR A 321 -24.76 18.16 -18.38
C THR A 321 -23.82 19.06 -17.58
N LEU A 322 -23.68 18.79 -16.29
CA LEU A 322 -22.79 19.46 -15.35
C LEU A 322 -21.65 18.49 -15.03
N GLU A 323 -20.48 18.75 -15.59
CA GLU A 323 -19.29 17.89 -15.51
C GLU A 323 -18.17 18.61 -14.74
N GLY A 324 -17.57 17.92 -13.77
CA GLY A 324 -16.46 18.46 -12.98
C GLY A 324 -16.25 17.84 -11.60
N HIS A 325 -17.18 17.00 -11.12
CA HIS A 325 -16.93 16.15 -9.95
C HIS A 325 -15.95 15.02 -10.30
N THR A 326 -15.04 14.68 -9.37
CA THR A 326 -14.06 13.60 -9.59
C THR A 326 -14.53 12.24 -9.11
N GLU A 327 -15.61 12.19 -8.32
CA GLU A 327 -16.28 10.98 -7.82
C GLU A 327 -17.82 11.16 -7.83
N PHE A 328 -18.57 10.18 -7.31
CA PHE A 328 -20.05 10.13 -7.37
C PHE A 328 -20.74 11.43 -6.92
N VAL A 329 -21.73 11.92 -7.68
CA VAL A 329 -22.56 13.06 -7.28
C VAL A 329 -23.77 12.55 -6.50
N LEU A 330 -23.85 12.89 -5.20
CA LEU A 330 -24.79 12.29 -4.25
C LEU A 330 -26.02 13.17 -3.98
N ALA A 331 -25.92 14.48 -4.17
CA ALA A 331 -27.03 15.42 -4.00
C ALA A 331 -26.97 16.62 -4.95
N THR A 332 -28.14 17.14 -5.32
CA THR A 332 -28.30 18.37 -6.10
C THR A 332 -29.46 19.21 -5.57
N ALA A 333 -29.34 20.54 -5.65
CA ALA A 333 -30.36 21.48 -5.20
C ALA A 333 -30.33 22.76 -6.06
N PHE A 334 -31.49 23.19 -6.57
CA PHE A 334 -31.62 24.49 -7.24
C PHE A 334 -31.57 25.64 -6.24
N ALA A 335 -30.97 26.75 -6.63
CA ALA A 335 -31.11 28.01 -5.90
C ALA A 335 -32.56 28.51 -5.95
N PRO A 336 -33.05 29.26 -4.95
CA PRO A 336 -34.42 29.78 -4.89
C PRO A 336 -34.87 30.57 -6.13
N GLY A 337 -33.94 31.24 -6.82
CA GLY A 337 -34.21 31.96 -8.06
C GLY A 337 -34.18 31.11 -9.35
N GLY A 338 -33.88 29.82 -9.28
CA GLY A 338 -33.81 28.89 -10.43
C GLY A 338 -32.65 29.09 -11.41
N GLU A 339 -32.01 30.26 -11.43
CA GLU A 339 -30.89 30.61 -12.32
C GLU A 339 -29.58 29.85 -12.04
N ARG A 340 -29.46 29.27 -10.84
CA ARG A 340 -28.27 28.57 -10.32
C ARG A 340 -28.65 27.22 -9.72
N ILE A 341 -27.70 26.29 -9.69
CA ILE A 341 -27.84 24.96 -9.10
C ILE A 341 -26.56 24.55 -8.38
N GLY A 342 -26.70 23.84 -7.26
CA GLY A 342 -25.59 23.25 -6.51
C GLY A 342 -25.56 21.73 -6.66
N THR A 343 -24.35 21.17 -6.64
CA THR A 343 -24.10 19.72 -6.62
C THR A 343 -23.06 19.38 -5.57
N THR A 344 -23.11 18.17 -5.02
CA THR A 344 -22.11 17.69 -4.05
C THR A 344 -21.99 16.18 -4.07
N GLY A 345 -20.82 15.65 -3.68
CA GLY A 345 -20.48 14.25 -3.96
C GLY A 345 -19.46 13.61 -3.02
N ALA A 346 -19.02 12.42 -3.44
CA ALA A 346 -18.03 11.59 -2.77
C ALA A 346 -16.60 12.18 -2.81
N ASP A 347 -16.34 13.13 -3.72
CA ASP A 347 -15.11 13.93 -3.78
C ASP A 347 -15.00 15.00 -2.67
N ALA A 348 -15.96 15.00 -1.73
CA ALA A 348 -16.09 15.93 -0.61
C ALA A 348 -16.29 17.41 -0.99
N ALA A 349 -16.48 17.71 -2.29
CA ALA A 349 -16.66 19.07 -2.80
C ALA A 349 -18.14 19.46 -2.89
N VAL A 350 -18.42 20.75 -2.71
CA VAL A 350 -19.67 21.38 -3.16
C VAL A 350 -19.33 22.29 -4.34
N LYS A 351 -20.11 22.18 -5.42
CA LYS A 351 -19.93 22.92 -6.67
C LYS A 351 -21.20 23.69 -7.02
N ALA A 352 -21.04 24.87 -7.60
CA ALA A 352 -22.13 25.77 -7.98
C ALA A 352 -22.05 26.14 -9.47
N TRP A 353 -23.20 26.04 -10.15
CA TRP A 353 -23.31 26.12 -11.61
C TRP A 353 -24.37 27.14 -12.03
N LYS A 354 -24.13 27.83 -13.15
CA LYS A 354 -25.12 28.68 -13.83
C LYS A 354 -25.95 27.82 -14.77
N VAL A 355 -27.26 27.73 -14.56
CA VAL A 355 -28.14 26.76 -15.26
C VAL A 355 -28.13 26.98 -16.77
N ASN A 356 -28.19 28.24 -17.22
CA ASN A 356 -28.27 28.58 -18.65
C ASN A 356 -26.96 28.37 -19.42
N THR A 357 -25.80 28.45 -18.75
CA THR A 357 -24.48 28.31 -19.40
C THR A 357 -23.80 26.98 -19.11
N GLN A 358 -24.32 26.22 -18.15
CA GLN A 358 -23.76 24.95 -17.64
C GLN A 358 -22.33 25.07 -17.10
N LYS A 359 -21.84 26.30 -16.89
CA LYS A 359 -20.51 26.55 -16.34
C LYS A 359 -20.54 26.54 -14.81
N GLU A 360 -19.56 25.86 -14.24
CA GLU A 360 -19.15 26.05 -12.86
C GLU A 360 -18.73 27.52 -12.65
N PHE A 361 -19.13 28.12 -11.54
CA PHE A 361 -18.70 29.47 -11.15
C PHE A 361 -18.14 29.53 -9.73
N SER A 362 -18.27 28.45 -8.95
CA SER A 362 -17.67 28.35 -7.62
C SER A 362 -17.53 26.88 -7.22
N THR A 363 -16.36 26.52 -6.69
CA THR A 363 -16.13 25.26 -5.97
C THR A 363 -15.66 25.61 -4.57
N PHE A 364 -16.15 24.88 -3.57
CA PHE A 364 -15.64 24.96 -2.21
C PHE A 364 -15.61 23.56 -1.59
N SER A 365 -14.40 23.09 -1.30
CA SER A 365 -14.14 22.02 -0.34
C SER A 365 -13.78 22.66 0.99
N GLY A 366 -14.38 22.18 2.08
CA GLY A 366 -14.04 22.70 3.41
C GLY A 366 -12.57 22.42 3.71
N LYS A 367 -11.85 23.36 4.35
CA LYS A 367 -10.46 23.13 4.74
C LYS A 367 -10.40 21.90 5.66
N ASN A 368 -9.77 20.82 5.18
CA ASN A 368 -9.70 19.48 5.79
C ASN A 368 -10.96 18.56 5.63
N ALA A 369 -11.87 18.83 4.70
CA ALA A 369 -12.99 17.92 4.41
C ALA A 369 -12.54 16.66 3.65
N LYS A 370 -12.27 15.56 4.36
CA LYS A 370 -11.84 14.25 3.79
C LYS A 370 -12.99 13.29 3.42
N ARG A 371 -14.26 13.72 3.45
CA ARG A 371 -15.43 12.81 3.45
C ARG A 371 -16.59 13.28 2.58
N ALA A 372 -17.22 12.31 1.93
CA ALA A 372 -18.38 12.42 1.06
C ALA A 372 -19.52 13.26 1.66
N LYS A 373 -20.14 14.09 0.81
CA LYS A 373 -21.31 14.90 1.15
C LYS A 373 -22.58 14.19 0.69
N THR A 374 -23.47 13.86 1.62
CA THR A 374 -24.59 12.94 1.40
C THR A 374 -25.90 13.66 1.05
N GLY A 375 -26.04 14.93 1.46
CA GLY A 375 -27.21 15.77 1.25
C GLY A 375 -26.85 17.24 1.08
N LEU A 376 -27.69 17.97 0.34
CA LEU A 376 -27.49 19.37 -0.04
C LEU A 376 -28.82 20.13 -0.03
N LEU A 377 -28.81 21.35 0.48
CA LEU A 377 -29.88 22.33 0.32
C LEU A 377 -29.30 23.66 -0.13
N TRP A 378 -30.07 24.40 -0.95
CA TRP A 378 -29.80 25.78 -1.31
C TRP A 378 -31.05 26.60 -1.00
N LEU A 379 -30.92 27.59 -0.13
CA LEU A 379 -32.01 28.37 0.46
C LEU A 379 -31.64 29.85 0.43
N SER A 380 -32.62 30.75 0.43
CA SER A 380 -32.33 32.16 0.76
C SER A 380 -32.17 32.27 2.27
N ASN A 381 -31.31 33.18 2.74
CA ASN A 381 -30.96 33.31 4.16
C ASN A 381 -32.21 33.47 5.05
N PRO A 382 -32.55 32.46 5.89
CA PRO A 382 -33.79 32.43 6.65
C PRO A 382 -33.79 33.41 7.84
N THR A 383 -32.63 33.99 8.19
CA THR A 383 -32.52 35.00 9.28
C THR A 383 -32.92 36.41 8.83
N LYS A 384 -33.03 36.66 7.52
CA LYS A 384 -33.50 37.93 6.95
C LYS A 384 -34.96 37.81 6.51
N GLU A 385 -35.76 38.86 6.73
CA GLU A 385 -37.14 38.91 6.22
C GLU A 385 -37.20 39.16 4.70
N LYS A 386 -36.19 39.86 4.16
CA LYS A 386 -36.01 40.14 2.73
C LYS A 386 -34.53 39.95 2.36
N PRO A 387 -34.07 38.70 2.17
CA PRO A 387 -32.71 38.42 1.71
C PRO A 387 -32.49 38.90 0.27
N GLU A 388 -31.29 39.39 -0.04
CA GLU A 388 -30.88 39.71 -1.41
C GLU A 388 -30.49 38.44 -2.19
N LYS A 389 -30.37 38.50 -3.54
CA LYS A 389 -29.90 37.38 -4.39
C LYS A 389 -28.47 36.89 -4.07
N THR A 390 -27.75 37.62 -3.22
CA THR A 390 -26.40 37.33 -2.71
C THR A 390 -26.43 36.72 -1.30
N ASP A 391 -27.55 36.85 -0.57
CA ASP A 391 -27.79 36.29 0.76
C ASP A 391 -28.26 34.82 0.67
N ASP A 392 -27.65 34.01 -0.17
CA ASP A 392 -28.00 32.59 -0.25
C ASP A 392 -27.22 31.76 0.78
N TRP A 393 -27.88 30.72 1.29
CA TRP A 393 -27.36 29.71 2.19
C TRP A 393 -27.30 28.37 1.47
N ILE A 394 -26.10 27.78 1.43
CA ILE A 394 -25.93 26.39 1.02
C ILE A 394 -25.62 25.56 2.27
N VAL A 395 -26.46 24.56 2.55
CA VAL A 395 -26.25 23.63 3.67
C VAL A 395 -25.91 22.27 3.10
N ALA A 396 -24.75 21.72 3.45
CA ALA A 396 -24.35 20.37 3.12
C ALA A 396 -24.15 19.55 4.39
N VAL A 397 -24.43 18.25 4.32
CA VAL A 397 -24.12 17.28 5.38
C VAL A 397 -23.12 16.26 4.88
N ASP A 398 -22.24 15.77 5.77
CA ASP A 398 -21.29 14.71 5.45
C ASP A 398 -21.53 13.41 6.22
N ALA A 399 -21.03 12.31 5.66
CA ALA A 399 -21.12 10.96 6.22
C ALA A 399 -20.39 10.80 7.58
N ASP A 400 -19.76 11.86 8.06
CA ASP A 400 -18.93 11.94 9.27
C ASP A 400 -19.69 12.65 10.43
N GLY A 401 -20.98 12.96 10.23
CA GLY A 401 -21.85 13.53 11.26
C GLY A 401 -21.91 15.06 11.29
N LEU A 402 -21.33 15.78 10.32
CA LEU A 402 -21.11 17.22 10.42
C LEU A 402 -21.89 18.05 9.37
N PRO A 403 -22.93 18.81 9.78
CA PRO A 403 -23.54 19.83 8.95
C PRO A 403 -22.60 21.02 8.76
N ARG A 404 -22.61 21.60 7.54
CA ARG A 404 -21.82 22.77 7.15
C ARG A 404 -22.71 23.75 6.42
N LEU A 405 -22.67 25.01 6.87
CA LEU A 405 -23.29 26.14 6.20
C LEU A 405 -22.23 26.89 5.40
N PHE A 406 -22.54 27.22 4.16
CA PHE A 406 -21.77 28.09 3.28
C PHE A 406 -22.56 29.36 2.97
N THR A 407 -21.94 30.51 3.14
CA THR A 407 -22.47 31.85 2.85
C THR A 407 -21.46 32.65 2.03
N ASP A 408 -21.84 33.87 1.60
CA ASP A 408 -20.93 34.81 0.95
C ASP A 408 -20.25 34.20 -0.30
N LEU A 409 -21.07 33.61 -1.18
CA LEU A 409 -20.62 32.91 -2.37
C LEU A 409 -19.88 33.85 -3.32
N VAL A 410 -18.64 33.50 -3.66
CA VAL A 410 -17.78 34.24 -4.59
C VAL A 410 -17.82 33.56 -5.95
N GLU A 411 -18.12 34.34 -7.00
CA GLU A 411 -17.99 33.87 -8.38
C GLU A 411 -16.53 34.00 -8.85
N HIS A 412 -16.00 32.94 -9.43
CA HIS A 412 -14.67 32.87 -10.03
C HIS A 412 -14.77 32.22 -11.43
N GLU A 413 -13.93 32.66 -12.36
CA GLU A 413 -13.81 31.99 -13.67
C GLU A 413 -12.63 31.01 -13.65
N GLY A 414 -12.95 29.71 -13.69
CA GLY A 414 -11.98 28.62 -13.76
C GLY A 414 -11.76 27.86 -12.46
N ALA A 415 -11.12 26.69 -12.57
CA ALA A 415 -10.87 25.77 -11.46
C ALA A 415 -9.71 26.25 -10.56
N GLN A 416 -9.98 27.23 -9.70
CA GLN A 416 -9.04 27.66 -8.65
C GLN A 416 -9.36 27.05 -7.29
N THR A 417 -8.33 26.86 -6.47
CA THR A 417 -8.40 26.21 -5.14
C THR A 417 -8.63 27.19 -3.99
N SER A 418 -9.05 28.43 -4.27
CA SER A 418 -9.45 29.42 -3.26
C SER A 418 -10.80 29.06 -2.63
N THR A 419 -11.06 29.53 -1.41
CA THR A 419 -12.34 29.31 -0.73
C THR A 419 -13.44 30.14 -1.39
N GLY A 420 -14.18 29.54 -2.34
CA GLY A 420 -15.29 30.19 -3.07
C GLY A 420 -16.53 30.52 -2.22
N ALA A 421 -16.51 30.21 -0.92
CA ALA A 421 -17.56 30.55 0.04
C ALA A 421 -16.96 30.67 1.46
N LYS A 422 -17.69 31.36 2.34
CA LYS A 422 -17.42 31.37 3.79
C LYS A 422 -18.08 30.16 4.45
N GLU A 423 -17.28 29.29 5.06
CA GLU A 423 -17.75 28.08 5.75
C GLU A 423 -18.00 28.32 7.25
N ARG A 424 -19.12 27.78 7.77
CA ARG A 424 -19.42 27.61 9.19
C ARG A 424 -19.90 26.19 9.45
N ALA A 425 -19.06 25.36 10.06
CA ALA A 425 -19.45 24.04 10.55
C ALA A 425 -20.35 24.15 11.80
N TRP A 426 -21.31 23.24 11.94
CA TRP A 426 -22.19 23.14 13.12
C TRP A 426 -21.65 22.09 14.11
N ARG A 427 -22.42 21.72 15.14
CA ARG A 427 -22.03 20.67 16.09
C ARG A 427 -22.02 19.31 15.38
N ARG A 428 -20.90 18.57 15.45
CA ARG A 428 -20.80 17.19 14.95
C ARG A 428 -21.76 16.25 15.74
N GLN A 429 -22.38 15.30 15.06
CA GLN A 429 -23.09 14.14 15.62
C GLN A 429 -22.17 12.90 15.60
N GLU A 430 -22.42 11.92 16.45
CA GLU A 430 -21.65 10.66 16.46
C GLU A 430 -21.99 9.78 15.24
N ALA A 431 -23.28 9.69 14.89
CA ALA A 431 -23.76 9.00 13.71
C ALA A 431 -23.58 9.83 12.42
N GLY A 432 -23.25 9.16 11.32
CA GLY A 432 -23.14 9.76 9.99
C GLY A 432 -24.49 10.23 9.43
N LEU A 433 -24.53 11.41 8.82
CA LEU A 433 -25.77 12.00 8.30
C LEU A 433 -26.09 11.48 6.89
N THR A 434 -27.34 11.12 6.66
CA THR A 434 -27.84 10.51 5.41
C THR A 434 -28.68 11.46 4.57
N SER A 435 -29.43 12.35 5.23
CA SER A 435 -30.53 13.10 4.65
C SER A 435 -30.71 14.46 5.32
N LEU A 436 -31.31 15.41 4.59
CA LEU A 436 -31.37 16.81 4.96
C LEU A 436 -32.69 17.43 4.44
N ALA A 437 -33.39 18.20 5.27
CA ALA A 437 -34.59 18.93 4.91
C ALA A 437 -34.64 20.30 5.63
N PHE A 438 -35.52 21.20 5.18
CA PHE A 438 -35.70 22.54 5.76
C PHE A 438 -37.18 22.93 5.81
N SER A 439 -37.58 23.67 6.84
CA SER A 439 -38.90 24.31 6.92
C SER A 439 -38.78 25.83 6.84
N ALA A 440 -39.44 26.41 5.85
CA ALA A 440 -39.60 27.86 5.73
C ALA A 440 -40.46 28.45 6.88
N ALA A 441 -41.47 27.70 7.35
CA ALA A 441 -42.37 28.14 8.41
C ALA A 441 -41.71 28.13 9.80
N ALA A 442 -40.91 27.11 10.11
CA ALA A 442 -40.18 26.98 11.37
C ALA A 442 -38.78 27.62 11.34
N LYS A 443 -38.27 28.00 10.15
CA LYS A 443 -36.91 28.50 9.89
C LYS A 443 -35.81 27.55 10.40
N GLN A 444 -36.04 26.25 10.27
CA GLN A 444 -35.23 25.18 10.84
C GLN A 444 -34.73 24.21 9.78
N VAL A 445 -33.51 23.72 9.96
CA VAL A 445 -32.92 22.62 9.19
C VAL A 445 -33.09 21.32 9.99
N VAL A 446 -33.31 20.20 9.31
CA VAL A 446 -33.44 18.87 9.93
C VAL A 446 -32.54 17.87 9.22
N THR A 447 -31.83 17.05 9.99
CA THR A 447 -30.90 16.03 9.49
C THR A 447 -31.30 14.65 9.98
N GLY A 448 -31.29 13.66 9.09
CA GLY A 448 -31.42 12.25 9.44
C GLY A 448 -30.06 11.56 9.44
N ASP A 449 -29.91 10.50 10.24
CA ASP A 449 -28.67 9.72 10.35
C ASP A 449 -28.85 8.21 10.10
N VAL A 450 -27.72 7.50 10.03
CA VAL A 450 -27.65 6.06 9.77
C VAL A 450 -28.20 5.17 10.90
N GLU A 451 -28.35 5.70 12.11
CA GLU A 451 -28.88 4.96 13.28
C GLU A 451 -30.39 5.16 13.45
N GLY A 452 -30.98 6.11 12.70
CA GLY A 452 -32.40 6.41 12.70
C GLY A 452 -32.77 7.71 13.41
N GLY A 453 -31.80 8.41 13.99
CA GLY A 453 -32.01 9.68 14.67
C GLY A 453 -32.34 10.82 13.71
N VAL A 454 -33.18 11.75 14.17
CA VAL A 454 -33.56 12.95 13.43
C VAL A 454 -33.34 14.18 14.30
N THR A 455 -32.39 15.04 13.90
CA THR A 455 -31.96 16.22 14.66
C THR A 455 -32.48 17.51 14.02
N PHE A 456 -33.08 18.38 14.83
CA PHE A 456 -33.62 19.69 14.45
C PHE A 456 -32.66 20.80 14.85
N TRP A 457 -32.34 21.68 13.91
CA TRP A 457 -31.31 22.72 14.02
C TRP A 457 -31.91 24.11 13.82
N ASP A 458 -31.52 25.07 14.67
CA ASP A 458 -31.80 26.48 14.45
C ASP A 458 -30.88 27.09 13.38
N ALA A 459 -31.17 28.33 12.99
CA ALA A 459 -30.37 29.09 12.02
C ALA A 459 -28.91 29.38 12.47
N ASN A 460 -28.57 29.14 13.74
CA ASN A 460 -27.21 29.26 14.26
C ASN A 460 -26.45 27.93 14.32
N GLY A 461 -27.09 26.81 13.98
CA GLY A 461 -26.51 25.47 14.08
C GLY A 461 -26.57 24.87 15.49
N LYS A 462 -27.46 25.40 16.36
CA LYS A 462 -27.77 24.82 17.67
C LYS A 462 -28.86 23.76 17.52
N ILE A 463 -28.67 22.63 18.20
CA ILE A 463 -29.70 21.58 18.30
C ILE A 463 -30.86 22.09 19.15
N ILE A 464 -32.06 22.08 18.59
CA ILE A 464 -33.31 22.40 19.28
C ILE A 464 -33.87 21.13 19.93
N ARG A 465 -33.92 20.04 19.15
CA ARG A 465 -34.45 18.74 19.55
C ARG A 465 -33.81 17.63 18.73
N ARG A 466 -33.75 16.43 19.29
CA ARG A 466 -33.48 15.19 18.56
C ARG A 466 -34.63 14.20 18.80
N VAL A 467 -35.00 13.45 17.78
CA VAL A 467 -36.02 12.41 17.81
C VAL A 467 -35.33 11.08 17.48
N GLU A 468 -35.14 10.27 18.50
CA GLU A 468 -34.55 8.93 18.34
C GLU A 468 -35.53 7.96 17.66
N PRO A 469 -35.06 6.82 17.13
CA PRO A 469 -35.91 5.68 16.78
C PRO A 469 -36.60 5.09 18.02
N GLU A 470 -37.70 4.36 17.81
CA GLU A 470 -38.32 3.61 18.90
C GLU A 470 -37.44 2.42 19.30
N SER A 471 -37.09 2.36 20.59
CA SER A 471 -36.31 1.27 21.17
C SER A 471 -37.12 -0.03 21.16
N GLY A 472 -36.90 -0.87 20.15
CA GLY A 472 -37.42 -2.24 20.18
C GLY A 472 -36.73 -3.03 21.28
N GLU A 473 -37.51 -3.63 22.19
CA GLU A 473 -36.97 -4.59 23.16
C GLU A 473 -36.22 -5.69 22.40
N GLY A 474 -34.93 -5.80 22.70
CA GLY A 474 -34.01 -6.68 22.01
C GLY A 474 -34.39 -8.12 22.24
N ASN A 475 -34.63 -8.88 21.16
CA ASN A 475 -34.62 -10.33 21.28
C ASN A 475 -33.19 -10.74 21.67
N ALA A 476 -33.05 -11.34 22.84
CA ALA A 476 -31.91 -12.19 23.13
C ALA A 476 -32.03 -13.47 22.30
N SER A 477 -31.73 -13.38 21.00
CA SER A 477 -31.27 -14.55 20.25
C SER A 477 -29.97 -15.05 20.89
N ASN A 478 -29.70 -16.35 20.81
CA ASN A 478 -28.46 -16.89 21.35
C ASN A 478 -27.26 -16.12 20.76
N ARG A 479 -26.39 -15.59 21.63
CA ARG A 479 -25.21 -14.82 21.24
C ARG A 479 -24.25 -15.60 20.33
N THR A 480 -24.35 -16.92 20.30
CA THR A 480 -23.54 -17.84 19.50
C THR A 480 -23.76 -17.72 17.99
N ASP A 481 -24.91 -17.19 17.57
CA ASP A 481 -25.33 -17.20 16.15
C ASP A 481 -25.21 -15.81 15.50
N LEU A 482 -24.72 -14.82 16.26
CA LEU A 482 -24.47 -13.46 15.78
C LEU A 482 -23.10 -13.38 15.13
N ILE A 483 -23.05 -12.80 13.92
CA ILE A 483 -21.83 -12.60 13.14
C ILE A 483 -21.45 -11.13 13.22
N SER A 484 -20.20 -10.80 13.53
CA SER A 484 -19.71 -9.42 13.55
C SER A 484 -18.90 -9.06 12.32
N PHE A 485 -18.83 -7.76 12.02
CA PHE A 485 -17.88 -7.29 11.01
C PHE A 485 -16.45 -7.58 11.43
N ARG A 486 -16.12 -7.28 12.68
CA ARG A 486 -14.75 -7.29 13.21
C ARG A 486 -14.08 -8.66 13.21
N ASN A 487 -14.73 -9.67 13.79
CA ASN A 487 -14.09 -10.96 14.08
C ASN A 487 -14.40 -12.04 13.05
N ASP A 488 -15.47 -11.89 12.25
CA ASP A 488 -15.95 -12.95 11.37
C ASP A 488 -15.91 -12.53 9.89
N VAL A 489 -16.38 -11.33 9.54
CA VAL A 489 -16.37 -10.84 8.14
C VAL A 489 -15.03 -10.25 7.69
N LEU A 490 -14.36 -9.47 8.54
CA LEU A 490 -13.10 -8.83 8.19
C LEU A 490 -11.99 -9.85 7.84
N PRO A 491 -11.85 -11.00 8.53
CA PRO A 491 -10.93 -12.05 8.10
C PRO A 491 -11.26 -12.59 6.70
N ILE A 492 -12.54 -12.78 6.38
CA ILE A 492 -12.99 -13.25 5.06
C ILE A 492 -12.59 -12.24 3.97
N LEU A 493 -12.86 -10.94 4.18
CA LEU A 493 -12.49 -9.88 3.23
C LEU A 493 -10.96 -9.74 3.08
N THR A 494 -10.21 -9.97 4.16
CA THR A 494 -8.75 -10.02 4.14
C THR A 494 -8.27 -11.23 3.31
N ARG A 495 -8.79 -12.43 3.60
CA ARG A 495 -8.43 -13.70 2.95
C ARG A 495 -8.75 -13.70 1.45
N ALA A 496 -9.94 -13.23 1.09
CA ALA A 496 -10.42 -12.99 -0.27
C ALA A 496 -9.63 -11.89 -1.02
N GLY A 497 -8.82 -11.09 -0.31
CA GLY A 497 -7.96 -10.07 -0.92
C GLY A 497 -8.66 -8.77 -1.32
N CYS A 498 -9.89 -8.53 -0.87
CA CYS A 498 -10.65 -7.31 -1.18
C CYS A 498 -9.92 -6.04 -0.71
N GLY A 499 -9.27 -6.10 0.47
CA GLY A 499 -8.43 -5.06 1.07
C GLY A 499 -6.96 -5.07 0.62
N ASN A 500 -6.62 -5.69 -0.51
CA ASN A 500 -5.28 -5.61 -1.10
C ASN A 500 -5.10 -4.30 -1.89
N GLY A 501 -3.86 -3.80 -2.01
CA GLY A 501 -3.54 -2.56 -2.74
C GLY A 501 -3.82 -2.58 -4.26
N SER A 502 -3.98 -3.76 -4.85
CA SER A 502 -4.44 -3.96 -6.24
C SER A 502 -5.97 -3.87 -6.39
N CYS A 503 -6.72 -3.84 -5.29
CA CYS A 503 -8.19 -3.76 -5.25
C CYS A 503 -8.62 -2.49 -4.49
N HIS A 504 -9.58 -2.59 -3.56
CA HIS A 504 -10.19 -1.42 -2.92
C HIS A 504 -9.28 -0.69 -1.95
N ALA A 505 -8.11 -1.25 -1.59
CA ALA A 505 -7.13 -0.58 -0.74
C ALA A 505 -6.05 0.22 -1.52
N LYS A 506 -6.32 0.53 -2.79
CA LYS A 506 -5.58 1.55 -3.55
C LYS A 506 -5.75 2.93 -2.88
N ALA A 507 -4.78 3.83 -3.05
CA ALA A 507 -4.73 5.12 -2.33
C ALA A 507 -5.97 6.03 -2.46
N GLY A 508 -6.75 5.90 -3.56
CA GLY A 508 -8.03 6.58 -3.77
C GLY A 508 -9.24 5.64 -3.87
N GLY A 509 -9.11 4.40 -3.38
CA GLY A 509 -10.08 3.33 -3.62
C GLY A 509 -10.19 2.91 -5.09
N GLN A 510 -11.31 2.29 -5.44
CA GLN A 510 -11.72 2.00 -6.82
C GLN A 510 -13.22 2.26 -6.98
N ASN A 511 -13.61 3.05 -7.98
CA ASN A 511 -15.01 3.38 -8.31
C ASN A 511 -15.83 3.79 -7.07
N GLY A 512 -15.36 4.80 -6.33
CA GLY A 512 -16.00 5.29 -5.12
C GLY A 512 -16.05 4.29 -3.95
N PHE A 513 -15.33 3.16 -3.98
CA PHE A 513 -15.25 2.21 -2.86
C PHE A 513 -13.80 2.04 -2.39
N GLN A 514 -13.54 2.37 -1.12
CA GLN A 514 -12.22 2.29 -0.49
C GLN A 514 -12.25 1.35 0.72
N LEU A 515 -11.23 0.51 0.85
CA LEU A 515 -10.95 -0.29 2.04
C LEU A 515 -9.54 0.01 2.56
N SER A 516 -9.27 -0.34 3.81
CA SER A 516 -7.97 -0.16 4.44
C SER A 516 -7.01 -1.30 4.05
N ILE A 517 -5.72 -0.97 3.86
CA ILE A 517 -4.70 -1.95 3.45
C ILE A 517 -4.47 -2.94 4.60
N PHE A 518 -4.65 -4.24 4.36
CA PHE A 518 -4.62 -5.26 5.42
C PHE A 518 -5.61 -5.01 6.57
N SER A 519 -6.73 -4.32 6.31
CA SER A 519 -7.83 -4.18 7.27
C SER A 519 -7.50 -3.39 8.55
N PHE A 520 -6.54 -2.45 8.47
CA PHE A 520 -6.07 -1.64 9.61
C PHE A 520 -7.10 -0.65 10.19
N ASP A 521 -8.14 -0.26 9.45
CA ASP A 521 -9.24 0.59 9.95
C ASP A 521 -10.60 -0.11 9.77
N PRO A 522 -10.92 -1.09 10.63
CA PRO A 522 -12.17 -1.84 10.55
C PRO A 522 -13.43 -0.96 10.61
N LYS A 523 -13.37 0.18 11.32
CA LYS A 523 -14.51 1.09 11.45
C LYS A 523 -14.77 1.84 10.15
N ASN A 524 -13.70 2.30 9.49
CA ASN A 524 -13.82 2.88 8.17
C ASN A 524 -14.32 1.82 7.17
N ASP A 525 -13.71 0.63 7.13
CA ASP A 525 -14.06 -0.43 6.18
C ASP A 525 -15.52 -0.88 6.32
N HIS A 526 -16.00 -1.04 7.54
CA HIS A 526 -17.41 -1.27 7.85
C HIS A 526 -18.31 -0.18 7.27
N ARG A 527 -17.99 1.10 7.53
CA ARG A 527 -18.78 2.22 7.05
C ARG A 527 -18.79 2.32 5.51
N GLU A 528 -17.64 2.07 4.87
CA GLU A 528 -17.52 2.05 3.41
C GLU A 528 -18.36 0.93 2.77
N ILE A 529 -18.51 -0.21 3.44
CA ILE A 529 -19.38 -1.30 3.01
C ILE A 529 -20.86 -1.02 3.29
N VAL A 530 -21.20 -0.57 4.50
CA VAL A 530 -22.59 -0.55 4.98
C VAL A 530 -23.31 0.78 4.72
N HIS A 531 -22.60 1.91 4.79
CA HIS A 531 -23.21 3.25 4.83
C HIS A 531 -22.82 4.17 3.66
N ASP A 532 -21.59 4.06 3.13
CA ASP A 532 -21.13 4.91 2.02
C ASP A 532 -21.98 4.73 0.74
N ALA A 533 -22.02 5.78 -0.10
CA ALA A 533 -22.85 5.87 -1.30
C ALA A 533 -24.33 5.50 -1.01
N ARG A 534 -24.81 5.96 0.16
CA ARG A 534 -26.12 5.63 0.75
C ARG A 534 -26.33 4.12 0.97
N GLY A 535 -25.30 3.34 1.29
CA GLY A 535 -25.42 1.91 1.57
C GLY A 535 -25.84 1.09 0.35
N ARG A 536 -25.34 1.45 -0.84
CA ARG A 536 -25.66 0.75 -2.10
C ARG A 536 -25.13 -0.69 -2.18
N ARG A 537 -24.20 -1.07 -1.29
CA ARG A 537 -23.42 -2.32 -1.36
C ARG A 537 -24.05 -3.47 -0.59
N VAL A 538 -24.93 -3.19 0.38
CA VAL A 538 -25.63 -4.17 1.22
C VAL A 538 -27.16 -3.98 1.17
N MET A 539 -27.88 -5.10 1.26
CA MET A 539 -29.35 -5.14 1.27
C MET A 539 -29.84 -6.18 2.28
N PRO A 540 -30.01 -5.82 3.56
CA PRO A 540 -30.41 -6.78 4.62
C PRO A 540 -31.75 -7.48 4.37
N THR A 541 -32.64 -6.88 3.58
CA THR A 541 -33.94 -7.43 3.17
C THR A 541 -33.86 -8.51 2.09
N ALA A 542 -32.75 -8.57 1.34
CA ALA A 542 -32.45 -9.56 0.34
C ALA A 542 -30.91 -9.71 0.23
N PRO A 543 -30.27 -10.39 1.20
CA PRO A 543 -28.82 -10.38 1.36
C PRO A 543 -28.06 -10.77 0.09
N GLU A 544 -28.54 -11.79 -0.62
CA GLU A 544 -28.03 -12.35 -1.88
C GLU A 544 -27.91 -11.29 -3.00
N GLU A 545 -28.75 -10.25 -2.93
CA GLU A 545 -28.87 -9.18 -3.91
C GLU A 545 -27.82 -8.06 -3.72
N SER A 546 -27.04 -8.15 -2.64
CA SER A 546 -25.98 -7.21 -2.25
C SER A 546 -24.76 -7.27 -3.19
N LEU A 547 -24.20 -6.12 -3.54
CA LEU A 547 -22.98 -6.05 -4.35
C LEU A 547 -21.79 -6.77 -3.68
N LEU A 548 -21.73 -6.76 -2.35
CA LEU A 548 -20.69 -7.45 -1.57
C LEU A 548 -20.68 -8.98 -1.78
N LEU A 549 -21.79 -9.56 -2.22
CA LEU A 549 -21.89 -10.96 -2.62
C LEU A 549 -21.82 -11.12 -4.15
N ARG A 550 -22.59 -10.32 -4.91
CA ARG A 550 -22.69 -10.49 -6.38
C ARG A 550 -21.39 -10.20 -7.13
N LYS A 551 -20.56 -9.23 -6.69
CA LYS A 551 -19.28 -8.91 -7.35
C LYS A 551 -18.22 -10.00 -7.10
N PRO A 552 -17.94 -10.43 -5.85
CA PRO A 552 -16.85 -11.38 -5.61
C PRO A 552 -17.17 -12.82 -6.05
N THR A 553 -18.44 -13.18 -6.27
CA THR A 553 -18.81 -14.47 -6.89
C THR A 553 -18.96 -14.42 -8.42
N GLU A 554 -18.69 -13.27 -9.06
CA GLU A 554 -18.95 -12.99 -10.49
C GLU A 554 -20.41 -13.21 -10.94
N ALA A 555 -21.38 -13.15 -10.03
CA ALA A 555 -22.81 -13.10 -10.39
C ALA A 555 -23.18 -11.80 -11.14
N ILE A 556 -22.30 -10.79 -11.08
CA ILE A 556 -22.21 -9.64 -12.01
C ILE A 556 -20.74 -9.30 -12.27
N GLU A 557 -20.44 -8.69 -13.42
CA GLU A 557 -19.08 -8.33 -13.84
C GLU A 557 -18.30 -7.57 -12.75
N HIS A 558 -17.08 -8.05 -12.45
CA HIS A 558 -16.19 -7.48 -11.45
C HIS A 558 -14.74 -7.45 -11.97
N GLU A 559 -14.11 -6.27 -12.01
CA GLU A 559 -12.73 -6.11 -12.51
C GLU A 559 -11.68 -6.79 -11.62
N GLY A 560 -11.99 -7.01 -10.33
CA GLY A 560 -11.17 -7.83 -9.44
C GLY A 560 -11.32 -9.34 -9.68
N GLY A 561 -12.23 -9.77 -10.55
CA GLY A 561 -12.57 -11.17 -10.79
C GLY A 561 -13.19 -11.89 -9.59
N LYS A 562 -13.35 -13.20 -9.72
CA LYS A 562 -13.86 -14.09 -8.68
C LYS A 562 -12.92 -14.16 -7.47
N ARG A 563 -13.50 -14.13 -6.27
CA ARG A 563 -12.79 -14.21 -4.97
C ARG A 563 -13.24 -15.38 -4.10
N PHE A 564 -14.48 -15.83 -4.24
CA PHE A 564 -15.00 -17.02 -3.56
C PHE A 564 -16.22 -17.60 -4.30
N GLU A 565 -16.56 -18.84 -3.98
CA GLU A 565 -17.71 -19.56 -4.55
C GLU A 565 -19.02 -19.12 -3.89
N LYS A 566 -20.15 -19.23 -4.63
CA LYS A 566 -21.48 -18.90 -4.12
C LYS A 566 -21.89 -19.78 -2.93
N ASP A 567 -21.47 -21.03 -2.89
CA ASP A 567 -21.86 -21.96 -1.82
C ASP A 567 -20.71 -22.16 -0.80
N SER A 568 -19.79 -21.19 -0.71
CA SER A 568 -18.68 -21.20 0.24
C SER A 568 -19.09 -20.70 1.63
N GLU A 569 -18.36 -21.13 2.66
CA GLU A 569 -18.46 -20.59 4.03
C GLU A 569 -18.32 -19.05 4.04
N PHE A 570 -17.48 -18.49 3.17
CA PHE A 570 -17.30 -17.04 3.03
C PHE A 570 -18.57 -16.34 2.55
N TYR A 571 -19.27 -16.92 1.56
CA TYR A 571 -20.53 -16.39 1.08
C TYR A 571 -21.61 -16.47 2.16
N GLU A 572 -21.76 -17.63 2.81
CA GLU A 572 -22.78 -17.82 3.86
C GLU A 572 -22.55 -16.91 5.07
N ALA A 573 -21.31 -16.75 5.54
CA ALA A 573 -21.00 -15.84 6.63
C ALA A 573 -21.32 -14.37 6.28
N LEU A 574 -20.94 -13.92 5.07
CA LEU A 574 -21.26 -12.58 4.57
C LEU A 574 -22.78 -12.38 4.40
N ARG A 575 -23.49 -13.37 3.85
CA ARG A 575 -24.95 -13.38 3.64
C ARG A 575 -25.70 -13.26 4.97
N ASN A 576 -25.33 -14.08 5.95
CA ASN A 576 -25.91 -14.06 7.28
C ASN A 576 -25.59 -12.76 8.04
N TRP A 577 -24.37 -12.24 7.92
CA TRP A 577 -24.02 -10.92 8.48
C TRP A 577 -24.85 -9.78 7.89
N ILE A 578 -25.05 -9.77 6.56
CA ILE A 578 -25.93 -8.79 5.90
C ILE A 578 -27.38 -8.95 6.37
N ALA A 579 -27.90 -10.18 6.46
CA ALA A 579 -29.25 -10.48 6.98
C ALA A 579 -29.46 -9.95 8.41
N GLN A 580 -28.43 -10.07 9.26
CA GLN A 580 -28.43 -9.55 10.64
C GLN A 580 -28.31 -8.01 10.73
N GLY A 581 -28.25 -7.31 9.59
CA GLY A 581 -28.18 -5.84 9.54
C GLY A 581 -26.76 -5.31 9.51
N ALA A 582 -25.80 -6.16 9.16
CA ALA A 582 -24.39 -5.83 9.02
C ALA A 582 -23.76 -5.17 10.29
N PRO A 583 -23.91 -5.77 11.49
CA PRO A 583 -23.39 -5.17 12.73
C PRO A 583 -21.86 -5.06 12.71
N TYR A 584 -21.32 -3.94 13.21
CA TYR A 584 -19.87 -3.73 13.32
C TYR A 584 -19.22 -4.68 14.36
N SER A 585 -19.83 -4.75 15.55
CA SER A 585 -19.34 -5.52 16.69
C SER A 585 -20.49 -5.99 17.57
N ILE A 586 -20.30 -7.08 18.31
CA ILE A 586 -21.29 -7.62 19.26
C ILE A 586 -20.98 -7.10 20.69
N PRO A 587 -21.97 -6.76 21.53
CA PRO A 587 -21.71 -6.28 22.89
C PRO A 587 -20.98 -7.33 23.76
N GLY A 588 -19.77 -6.99 24.22
CA GLY A 588 -18.89 -7.89 24.97
C GLY A 588 -18.04 -8.83 24.10
N GLU A 589 -17.97 -8.57 22.80
CA GLU A 589 -17.13 -9.31 21.86
C GLU A 589 -15.63 -9.18 22.20
N PRO A 590 -14.88 -10.29 22.28
CA PRO A 590 -13.48 -10.25 22.65
C PRO A 590 -12.60 -9.75 21.50
N SER A 591 -11.48 -9.12 21.84
CA SER A 591 -10.47 -8.69 20.86
C SER A 591 -9.51 -9.83 20.54
N LEU A 592 -9.08 -9.93 19.28
CA LEU A 592 -7.88 -10.67 18.91
C LEU A 592 -6.67 -10.09 19.68
N GLU A 593 -5.85 -10.96 20.25
CA GLU A 593 -4.63 -10.59 21.00
C GLU A 593 -3.35 -11.15 20.36
N SER A 594 -3.43 -12.29 19.67
CA SER A 594 -2.30 -12.90 18.96
C SER A 594 -2.76 -14.08 18.09
N ILE A 595 -1.86 -14.56 17.22
CA ILE A 595 -1.98 -15.86 16.56
C ILE A 595 -0.76 -16.74 16.80
N ALA A 596 -0.99 -18.04 16.91
CA ALA A 596 0.03 -19.08 17.03
C ALA A 596 -0.10 -20.08 15.89
N ALA A 597 1.02 -20.66 15.46
CA ALA A 597 1.05 -21.71 14.45
C ALA A 597 1.68 -22.99 15.04
N THR A 598 1.08 -24.14 14.72
CA THR A 598 1.54 -25.46 15.17
C THR A 598 1.81 -26.35 13.95
N PRO A 599 3.00 -26.96 13.84
CA PRO A 599 4.20 -26.75 14.68
C PRO A 599 4.84 -25.38 14.43
N ALA A 600 5.29 -24.69 15.50
CA ALA A 600 5.97 -23.38 15.39
C ALA A 600 7.39 -23.49 14.80
N SER A 601 8.01 -24.66 14.92
CA SER A 601 9.24 -25.00 14.22
C SER A 601 9.37 -26.51 14.04
N GLY A 602 10.20 -26.94 13.08
CA GLY A 602 10.49 -28.36 12.94
C GLY A 602 11.65 -28.68 11.99
N ARG A 603 12.13 -29.92 12.11
CA ARG A 603 13.18 -30.50 11.27
C ARG A 603 12.58 -31.56 10.37
N TYR A 604 12.75 -31.39 9.06
CA TYR A 604 12.03 -32.15 8.05
C TYR A 604 12.99 -32.75 7.03
N LYS A 605 12.53 -33.78 6.31
CA LYS A 605 13.23 -34.29 5.13
C LYS A 605 12.94 -33.40 3.92
N LYS A 606 13.81 -33.43 2.92
CA LYS A 606 13.53 -32.88 1.59
C LYS A 606 12.23 -33.47 1.05
N GLU A 607 11.46 -32.67 0.31
CA GLU A 607 10.18 -33.06 -0.32
C GLU A 607 9.07 -33.51 0.65
N GLN A 608 9.29 -33.40 1.97
CA GLN A 608 8.28 -33.71 2.98
C GLN A 608 7.13 -32.69 2.91
N LYS A 609 5.91 -33.16 3.17
CA LYS A 609 4.73 -32.30 3.36
C LYS A 609 4.36 -32.22 4.84
N VAL A 610 3.97 -31.03 5.30
CA VAL A 610 3.67 -30.72 6.70
C VAL A 610 2.45 -29.82 6.75
N GLN A 611 1.37 -30.27 7.40
CA GLN A 611 0.22 -29.40 7.65
C GLN A 611 0.54 -28.44 8.79
N LEU A 612 0.35 -27.14 8.56
CA LEU A 612 0.37 -26.13 9.61
C LEU A 612 -1.07 -25.87 10.07
N GLN A 613 -1.27 -25.75 11.38
CA GLN A 613 -2.53 -25.30 11.98
C GLN A 613 -2.31 -23.91 12.58
N VAL A 614 -3.22 -22.97 12.32
CA VAL A 614 -3.15 -21.59 12.84
C VAL A 614 -4.29 -21.38 13.83
N THR A 615 -3.95 -20.94 15.03
CA THR A 615 -4.90 -20.70 16.13
C THR A 615 -4.85 -19.23 16.52
N SER A 616 -5.99 -18.55 16.47
CA SER A 616 -6.12 -17.20 17.04
C SER A 616 -6.47 -17.27 18.53
N HIS A 617 -5.99 -16.27 19.27
CA HIS A 617 -6.19 -16.12 20.71
C HIS A 617 -6.89 -14.79 21.00
N TYR A 618 -7.93 -14.83 21.83
CA TYR A 618 -8.78 -13.67 22.12
C TYR A 618 -8.77 -13.29 23.62
N SER A 619 -9.15 -12.05 23.91
CA SER A 619 -9.07 -11.43 25.25
C SER A 619 -9.99 -12.01 26.33
N ASP A 620 -10.88 -12.92 25.97
CA ASP A 620 -11.67 -13.73 26.91
C ASP A 620 -11.02 -15.11 27.20
N GLY A 621 -9.83 -15.35 26.64
CA GLY A 621 -9.12 -16.63 26.68
C GLY A 621 -9.61 -17.64 25.65
N SER A 622 -10.61 -17.30 24.82
CA SER A 622 -11.09 -18.19 23.76
C SER A 622 -10.07 -18.31 22.62
N LYS A 623 -10.20 -19.41 21.86
CA LYS A 623 -9.33 -19.73 20.73
C LYS A 623 -10.15 -20.24 19.56
N ARG A 624 -9.75 -19.89 18.34
CA ARG A 624 -10.38 -20.38 17.10
C ARG A 624 -9.32 -20.94 16.16
N ASP A 625 -9.66 -21.99 15.42
CA ASP A 625 -8.87 -22.42 14.27
C ASP A 625 -9.14 -21.45 13.12
N VAL A 626 -8.08 -20.83 12.61
CA VAL A 626 -8.15 -19.84 11.52
C VAL A 626 -7.24 -20.22 10.36
N THR A 627 -6.86 -21.50 10.25
CA THR A 627 -5.96 -22.04 9.22
C THR A 627 -6.44 -21.67 7.81
N HIS A 628 -7.72 -21.84 7.52
CA HIS A 628 -8.32 -21.52 6.21
C HIS A 628 -8.48 -19.99 5.95
N LEU A 629 -8.54 -19.17 7.01
CA LEU A 629 -8.61 -17.70 6.94
C LEU A 629 -7.24 -17.02 6.92
N ALA A 630 -6.18 -17.73 7.32
CA ALA A 630 -4.83 -17.21 7.34
C ALA A 630 -4.26 -17.06 5.91
N LYS A 631 -3.32 -16.14 5.74
CA LYS A 631 -2.46 -16.06 4.55
C LYS A 631 -1.07 -16.55 4.89
N TYR A 632 -0.52 -17.36 3.99
CA TYR A 632 0.80 -17.96 4.09
C TYR A 632 1.74 -17.37 3.04
N GLN A 633 2.97 -17.07 3.43
CA GLN A 633 4.02 -16.60 2.53
C GLN A 633 5.35 -17.24 2.92
N SER A 634 6.08 -17.81 1.97
CA SER A 634 7.46 -18.25 2.19
C SER A 634 8.43 -17.09 2.00
N ASN A 635 9.51 -17.06 2.80
CA ASN A 635 10.65 -16.17 2.55
C ASN A 635 11.64 -16.72 1.50
N ASP A 636 11.57 -18.02 1.19
CA ASP A 636 12.47 -18.74 0.30
C ASP A 636 11.71 -19.94 -0.29
N GLU A 637 11.09 -19.75 -1.47
CA GLU A 637 10.28 -20.79 -2.14
C GLU A 637 11.12 -22.02 -2.55
N GLY A 638 12.45 -21.88 -2.64
CA GLY A 638 13.37 -23.01 -2.84
C GLY A 638 13.52 -23.90 -1.60
N MET A 639 13.20 -23.38 -0.42
CA MET A 639 13.20 -24.10 0.87
C MET A 639 11.82 -24.63 1.25
N VAL A 640 10.75 -23.85 1.04
CA VAL A 640 9.37 -24.25 1.35
C VAL A 640 8.35 -23.49 0.51
N THR A 641 7.37 -24.20 -0.04
CA THR A 641 6.17 -23.64 -0.67
C THR A 641 4.93 -23.91 0.18
N MET A 642 3.91 -23.07 0.05
CA MET A 642 2.69 -23.12 0.87
C MET A 642 1.44 -23.26 0.01
N SER A 643 0.51 -24.13 0.41
CA SER A 643 -0.86 -24.08 -0.10
C SER A 643 -1.71 -23.02 0.61
N GLU A 644 -2.85 -22.73 0.01
CA GLU A 644 -3.90 -21.86 0.55
C GLU A 644 -4.49 -22.33 1.89
N ASP A 645 -4.44 -23.63 2.18
CA ASP A 645 -4.92 -24.26 3.41
C ASP A 645 -3.80 -24.57 4.41
N GLY A 646 -2.63 -23.95 4.26
CA GLY A 646 -1.51 -24.10 5.21
C GLY A 646 -0.68 -25.38 5.08
N LEU A 647 -0.78 -26.10 3.96
CA LEU A 647 0.11 -27.25 3.69
C LEU A 647 1.47 -26.76 3.21
N ALA A 648 2.49 -26.91 4.05
CA ALA A 648 3.88 -26.65 3.70
C ALA A 648 4.48 -27.83 2.93
N THR A 649 5.11 -27.58 1.78
CA THR A 649 5.89 -28.57 1.02
C THR A 649 7.36 -28.15 1.02
N LEU A 650 8.23 -28.98 1.60
CA LEU A 650 9.66 -28.69 1.69
C LEU A 650 10.36 -28.90 0.35
N GLY A 651 11.31 -28.03 0.02
CA GLY A 651 12.11 -28.11 -1.20
C GLY A 651 13.17 -29.22 -1.17
N GLY A 652 13.91 -29.32 -2.29
CA GLY A 652 15.06 -30.24 -2.43
C GLY A 652 16.38 -29.70 -1.87
N GLN A 653 16.40 -28.47 -1.37
CA GLN A 653 17.60 -27.82 -0.81
C GLN A 653 17.72 -28.05 0.71
N SER A 654 18.95 -28.01 1.22
CA SER A 654 19.24 -28.09 2.66
C SER A 654 19.52 -26.69 3.21
N GLY A 655 18.95 -26.36 4.36
CA GLY A 655 19.00 -25.01 4.95
C GLY A 655 17.87 -24.77 5.96
N GLU A 656 17.57 -23.50 6.21
CA GLU A 656 16.42 -23.04 7.01
C GLU A 656 15.55 -22.12 6.14
N GLY A 657 14.23 -22.35 6.17
CA GLY A 657 13.20 -21.49 5.57
C GLY A 657 12.22 -21.01 6.62
N VAL A 658 11.49 -19.93 6.31
CA VAL A 658 10.52 -19.31 7.21
C VAL A 658 9.21 -19.09 6.48
N VAL A 659 8.14 -19.65 7.04
CA VAL A 659 6.77 -19.40 6.61
C VAL A 659 6.21 -18.27 7.47
N ILE A 660 5.89 -17.15 6.84
CA ILE A 660 5.18 -16.02 7.42
C ILE A 660 3.69 -16.31 7.33
N ILE A 661 2.97 -16.13 8.44
CA ILE A 661 1.55 -16.41 8.55
C ILE A 661 0.86 -15.14 9.05
N ARG A 662 -0.19 -14.69 8.36
CA ARG A 662 -1.00 -13.53 8.75
C ARG A 662 -2.45 -13.89 8.95
N TYR A 663 -3.06 -13.29 9.95
CA TYR A 663 -4.50 -13.27 10.15
C TYR A 663 -4.87 -11.90 10.73
N LEU A 664 -5.70 -11.14 10.01
CA LEU A 664 -5.93 -9.71 10.27
C LEU A 664 -4.61 -8.91 10.39
N ASP A 665 -4.43 -8.17 11.48
CA ASP A 665 -3.27 -7.38 11.89
C ASP A 665 -2.16 -8.21 12.54
N GLU A 666 -2.44 -9.45 12.93
CA GLU A 666 -1.50 -10.34 13.60
C GLU A 666 -0.62 -11.14 12.63
N VAL A 667 0.67 -11.30 13.00
CA VAL A 667 1.67 -12.03 12.21
C VAL A 667 2.45 -12.99 13.10
N THR A 668 2.50 -14.26 12.70
CA THR A 668 3.34 -15.30 13.32
C THR A 668 4.21 -15.98 12.26
N VAL A 669 5.18 -16.78 12.70
CA VAL A 669 6.12 -17.45 11.79
C VAL A 669 6.36 -18.91 12.18
N VAL A 670 6.54 -19.75 11.17
CA VAL A 670 6.99 -21.14 11.34
C VAL A 670 8.38 -21.31 10.72
N ARG A 671 9.31 -21.85 11.50
CA ARG A 671 10.68 -22.15 11.02
C ARG A 671 10.79 -23.60 10.57
N VAL A 672 11.26 -23.80 9.34
CA VAL A 672 11.50 -25.14 8.80
C VAL A 672 12.99 -25.36 8.57
N THR A 673 13.55 -26.44 9.11
CA THR A 673 14.96 -26.82 8.90
C THR A 673 15.06 -28.12 8.11
N VAL A 674 15.78 -28.09 7.00
CA VAL A 674 16.08 -29.26 6.17
C VAL A 674 17.59 -29.53 6.24
N PRO A 675 18.06 -30.61 6.90
CA PRO A 675 19.48 -30.92 7.02
C PRO A 675 20.08 -31.43 5.70
N VAL A 676 21.40 -31.62 5.67
CA VAL A 676 22.08 -32.36 4.58
C VAL A 676 21.74 -33.86 4.62
N ASP A 677 21.81 -34.53 3.47
CA ASP A 677 21.29 -35.90 3.28
C ASP A 677 22.00 -36.97 4.14
N LYS A 678 23.25 -36.71 4.51
CA LYS A 678 24.05 -37.55 5.42
C LYS A 678 24.57 -36.70 6.57
N LEU A 679 23.90 -36.78 7.71
CA LEU A 679 24.42 -36.20 8.95
C LEU A 679 25.71 -36.91 9.35
N LEU A 680 26.72 -36.12 9.68
CA LEU A 680 27.96 -36.63 10.25
C LEU A 680 27.69 -37.24 11.65
N PRO A 681 28.43 -38.29 12.02
CA PRO A 681 28.31 -38.87 13.35
C PRO A 681 28.77 -37.86 14.41
N THR A 682 28.19 -37.92 15.62
CA THR A 682 28.42 -36.88 16.65
C THR A 682 29.89 -36.71 17.05
N ASN A 683 30.72 -37.75 16.92
CA ASN A 683 32.16 -37.67 17.15
C ASN A 683 32.93 -36.85 16.11
N ALA A 684 32.38 -36.57 14.92
CA ALA A 684 33.01 -35.69 13.93
C ALA A 684 33.14 -34.23 14.43
N TYR A 685 32.36 -33.86 15.44
CA TYR A 685 32.42 -32.55 16.12
C TYR A 685 33.26 -32.58 17.40
N ALA A 686 33.71 -33.76 17.85
CA ALA A 686 34.49 -33.91 19.07
C ALA A 686 35.96 -33.55 18.80
N GLY A 687 36.54 -32.71 19.66
CA GLY A 687 37.94 -32.27 19.51
C GLY A 687 38.14 -31.10 18.54
N LEU A 688 37.09 -30.51 17.97
CA LEU A 688 37.19 -29.24 17.23
C LEU A 688 37.79 -28.15 18.15
N PRO A 689 38.78 -27.35 17.69
CA PRO A 689 39.37 -26.30 18.51
C PRO A 689 38.35 -25.23 18.91
N VAL A 690 38.25 -24.95 20.21
CA VAL A 690 37.39 -23.90 20.76
C VAL A 690 38.27 -22.85 21.41
N HIS A 691 38.30 -21.63 20.87
CA HIS A 691 39.03 -20.51 21.45
C HIS A 691 38.13 -19.67 22.36
N ASN A 692 36.84 -19.53 22.01
CA ASN A 692 35.83 -18.90 22.85
C ASN A 692 34.40 -19.40 22.54
N GLU A 693 33.39 -18.86 23.23
CA GLU A 693 32.01 -19.35 23.15
C GLU A 693 31.36 -19.19 21.77
N ILE A 694 31.86 -18.28 20.92
CA ILE A 694 31.42 -18.15 19.51
C ILE A 694 31.58 -19.49 18.81
N ASP A 695 32.73 -20.14 18.98
CA ASP A 695 33.04 -21.41 18.33
C ASP A 695 32.06 -22.50 18.76
N ARG A 696 31.71 -22.57 20.06
CA ARG A 696 30.75 -23.55 20.58
C ARG A 696 29.35 -23.35 20.01
N LEU A 697 28.86 -22.11 19.99
CA LEU A 697 27.51 -21.78 19.53
C LEU A 697 27.38 -21.94 18.01
N VAL A 698 28.46 -21.69 17.25
CA VAL A 698 28.51 -21.97 15.81
C VAL A 698 28.58 -23.49 15.55
N TYR A 699 29.40 -24.25 16.27
CA TYR A 699 29.49 -25.71 16.10
C TYR A 699 28.22 -26.45 16.52
N ALA A 700 27.49 -25.95 17.51
CA ALA A 700 26.15 -26.45 17.84
C ALA A 700 25.22 -26.34 16.63
N ARG A 701 25.19 -25.18 15.95
CA ARG A 701 24.39 -24.97 14.73
C ARG A 701 24.88 -25.81 13.55
N HIS A 702 26.19 -25.94 13.36
CA HIS A 702 26.77 -26.82 12.33
C HIS A 702 26.34 -28.28 12.52
N LYS A 703 26.30 -28.78 13.76
CA LYS A 703 25.86 -30.13 14.10
C LYS A 703 24.37 -30.38 13.79
N GLU A 704 23.52 -29.38 13.95
CA GLU A 704 22.10 -29.46 13.57
C GLU A 704 21.89 -29.58 12.05
N LEU A 705 22.76 -28.93 11.27
CA LEU A 705 22.66 -28.88 9.81
C LEU A 705 23.47 -29.99 9.11
N GLY A 706 24.47 -30.56 9.78
CA GLY A 706 25.42 -31.54 9.22
C GLY A 706 26.64 -30.92 8.53
N LEU A 707 26.98 -29.68 8.87
CA LEU A 707 28.13 -28.94 8.35
C LEU A 707 29.38 -29.21 9.21
N LEU A 708 30.58 -29.01 8.67
CA LEU A 708 31.83 -28.82 9.41
C LEU A 708 32.46 -27.48 9.07
N VAL A 709 33.13 -26.88 10.05
CA VAL A 709 33.99 -25.72 9.81
C VAL A 709 35.16 -26.12 8.90
N SER A 710 35.52 -25.25 7.96
CA SER A 710 36.71 -25.41 7.13
C SER A 710 37.99 -25.36 7.97
N GLU A 711 39.07 -25.90 7.40
CA GLU A 711 40.40 -25.88 8.01
C GLU A 711 40.85 -24.48 8.44
N ARG A 712 41.83 -24.43 9.35
CA ARG A 712 42.34 -23.15 9.84
C ARG A 712 43.10 -22.45 8.71
N CYS A 713 42.83 -21.17 8.49
CA CYS A 713 43.59 -20.37 7.54
C CYS A 713 45.07 -20.28 7.94
N SER A 714 45.94 -20.21 6.95
CA SER A 714 47.38 -19.98 7.11
C SER A 714 47.67 -18.68 7.86
N ASP A 715 48.89 -18.54 8.38
CA ASP A 715 49.29 -17.30 9.05
C ASP A 715 49.35 -16.11 8.08
N ALA A 716 49.65 -16.35 6.80
CA ALA A 716 49.63 -15.33 5.75
C ALA A 716 48.22 -14.82 5.44
N GLU A 717 47.26 -15.74 5.20
CA GLU A 717 45.84 -15.39 5.08
C GLU A 717 45.36 -14.62 6.34
N TYR A 718 45.74 -15.07 7.53
CA TYR A 718 45.32 -14.42 8.78
C TYR A 718 45.87 -13.00 8.94
N VAL A 719 47.16 -12.75 8.70
CA VAL A 719 47.73 -11.40 8.85
C VAL A 719 47.17 -10.44 7.80
N ARG A 720 46.95 -10.90 6.56
CA ARG A 720 46.24 -10.14 5.53
C ARG A 720 44.82 -9.80 5.97
N ARG A 721 44.02 -10.82 6.30
CA ARG A 721 42.60 -10.69 6.60
C ARG A 721 42.33 -9.82 7.83
N ALA A 722 43.06 -10.05 8.92
CA ALA A 722 42.92 -9.28 10.14
C ALA A 722 43.31 -7.81 9.96
N SER A 723 44.36 -7.52 9.17
CA SER A 723 44.76 -6.13 8.89
C SER A 723 43.73 -5.40 8.03
N LEU A 724 43.20 -6.05 6.99
CA LEU A 724 42.14 -5.48 6.15
C LEU A 724 40.84 -5.28 6.92
N ASP A 725 40.44 -6.21 7.79
CA ASP A 725 39.18 -6.13 8.53
C ASP A 725 39.24 -5.22 9.76
N ALA A 726 40.38 -5.12 10.45
CA ALA A 726 40.49 -4.32 11.68
C ALA A 726 40.79 -2.84 11.38
N VAL A 727 41.66 -2.56 10.40
CA VAL A 727 42.23 -1.22 10.15
C VAL A 727 42.20 -0.80 8.67
N GLY A 728 41.60 -1.60 7.79
CA GLY A 728 41.40 -1.23 6.38
C GLY A 728 42.69 -0.98 5.60
N LYS A 729 43.78 -1.72 5.89
CA LYS A 729 45.07 -1.59 5.18
C LYS A 729 45.76 -2.94 4.98
N LEU A 730 46.60 -3.01 3.95
CA LEU A 730 47.58 -4.09 3.80
C LEU A 730 48.73 -3.90 4.80
N PRO A 731 49.19 -4.97 5.48
CA PRO A 731 50.33 -4.91 6.40
C PRO A 731 51.64 -4.60 5.66
N GLU A 732 52.65 -4.10 6.38
CA GLU A 732 53.97 -3.85 5.78
C GLU A 732 54.72 -5.17 5.48
N PRO A 733 55.53 -5.27 4.41
CA PRO A 733 56.31 -6.47 4.10
C PRO A 733 57.19 -6.95 5.27
N GLU A 734 57.81 -6.04 6.01
CA GLU A 734 58.60 -6.34 7.22
C GLU A 734 57.74 -6.95 8.34
N GLU A 735 56.56 -6.38 8.61
CA GLU A 735 55.63 -6.92 9.62
C GLU A 735 55.16 -8.33 9.25
N VAL A 736 54.92 -8.58 7.96
CA VAL A 736 54.56 -9.90 7.45
C VAL A 736 55.71 -10.89 7.64
N ARG A 737 56.95 -10.51 7.27
CA ARG A 737 58.15 -11.35 7.48
C ARG A 737 58.32 -11.70 8.97
N GLU A 738 58.23 -10.72 9.85
CA GLU A 738 58.31 -10.92 11.30
C GLU A 738 57.20 -11.85 11.81
N PHE A 739 55.95 -11.63 11.39
CA PHE A 739 54.81 -12.43 11.82
C PHE A 739 54.87 -13.89 11.32
N LEU A 740 55.33 -14.12 10.09
CA LEU A 740 55.50 -15.46 9.53
C LEU A 740 56.68 -16.20 10.17
N ALA A 741 57.80 -15.51 10.44
CA ALA A 741 58.96 -16.08 11.12
C ALA A 741 58.71 -16.36 12.62
N ASN A 742 57.80 -15.62 13.26
CA ASN A 742 57.49 -15.76 14.68
C ASN A 742 56.83 -17.13 14.98
N LYS A 743 57.38 -17.83 15.99
CA LYS A 743 56.94 -19.15 16.47
C LYS A 743 56.15 -19.09 17.79
N ASP A 744 55.93 -17.91 18.33
CA ASP A 744 55.14 -17.67 19.53
C ASP A 744 53.68 -18.14 19.31
N PRO A 745 53.12 -19.02 20.16
CA PRO A 745 51.75 -19.51 20.02
C PRO A 745 50.71 -18.38 20.07
N ASP A 746 51.00 -17.30 20.81
CA ASP A 746 50.11 -16.15 20.99
C ASP A 746 50.27 -15.08 19.92
N LYS A 747 51.08 -15.30 18.87
CA LYS A 747 51.36 -14.27 17.86
C LYS A 747 50.09 -13.70 17.20
N ARG A 748 49.06 -14.52 16.95
CA ARG A 748 47.76 -14.06 16.43
C ARG A 748 47.05 -13.13 17.41
N GLN A 749 47.12 -13.42 18.71
CA GLN A 749 46.58 -12.54 19.75
C GLN A 749 47.32 -11.20 19.80
N LYS A 750 48.67 -11.24 19.80
CA LYS A 750 49.52 -10.03 19.81
C LYS A 750 49.29 -9.17 18.57
N LEU A 751 49.08 -9.79 17.40
CA LEU A 751 48.69 -9.09 16.18
C LEU A 751 47.34 -8.37 16.33
N VAL A 752 46.30 -9.06 16.82
CA VAL A 752 44.97 -8.45 17.02
C VAL A 752 45.03 -7.30 18.03
N ASP A 753 45.74 -7.49 19.15
CA ASP A 753 45.92 -6.45 20.17
C ASP A 753 46.62 -5.20 19.59
N ARG A 754 47.64 -5.40 18.73
CA ARG A 754 48.34 -4.34 18.01
C ARG A 754 47.43 -3.62 17.00
N LEU A 755 46.66 -4.36 16.20
CA LEU A 755 45.76 -3.80 15.18
C LEU A 755 44.62 -2.98 15.81
N LEU A 756 44.07 -3.42 16.94
CA LEU A 756 43.02 -2.67 17.66
C LEU A 756 43.59 -1.46 18.42
N ALA A 757 44.89 -1.44 18.74
CA ALA A 757 45.59 -0.29 19.30
C ALA A 757 46.05 0.74 18.24
N ASP A 758 46.07 0.37 16.96
CA ASP A 758 46.49 1.24 15.85
C ASP A 758 45.59 2.49 15.75
N PRO A 759 46.13 3.71 15.70
CA PRO A 759 45.34 4.94 15.51
C PRO A 759 44.46 4.93 14.26
N GLU A 760 44.87 4.21 13.20
CA GLU A 760 44.12 4.11 11.93
C GLU A 760 42.88 3.23 12.03
N TRP A 761 42.75 2.39 13.07
CA TRP A 761 41.50 1.68 13.39
C TRP A 761 40.32 2.64 13.40
N ALA A 762 40.48 3.80 14.06
CA ALA A 762 39.43 4.79 14.17
C ALA A 762 39.10 5.46 12.83
N ASP A 763 40.07 5.56 11.90
CA ASP A 763 39.83 6.12 10.57
C ASP A 763 39.07 5.15 9.67
N TYR A 764 39.36 3.84 9.77
CA TYR A 764 38.60 2.80 9.07
C TYR A 764 37.15 2.70 9.58
N TRP A 765 36.97 2.55 10.89
CA TRP A 765 35.63 2.40 11.49
C TRP A 765 34.82 3.70 11.44
N ALA A 766 35.44 4.87 11.41
CA ALA A 766 34.72 6.13 11.17
C ALA A 766 34.11 6.22 9.77
N THR A 767 34.72 5.63 8.75
CA THR A 767 34.10 5.54 7.43
C THR A 767 32.84 4.66 7.49
N LYS A 768 32.90 3.51 8.17
CA LYS A 768 31.75 2.59 8.36
C LYS A 768 30.59 3.23 9.13
N PHE A 769 30.86 3.83 10.29
CA PHE A 769 29.85 4.62 11.01
C PHE A 769 29.41 5.85 10.20
N GLY A 770 30.32 6.43 9.43
CA GLY A 770 30.07 7.58 8.60
C GLY A 770 29.05 7.33 7.49
N ASP A 771 28.98 6.11 6.93
CA ASP A 771 27.99 5.76 5.90
C ASP A 771 26.56 5.60 6.48
N LEU A 772 26.46 5.43 7.80
CA LEU A 772 25.19 5.39 8.55
C LEU A 772 24.79 6.76 9.09
N LEU A 773 25.76 7.59 9.49
CA LEU A 773 25.53 8.80 10.30
C LEU A 773 25.84 10.13 9.60
N ARG A 774 26.71 10.16 8.57
CA ARG A 774 27.03 11.40 7.84
C ARG A 774 25.88 11.74 6.90
N PRO A 775 25.24 12.91 7.03
CA PRO A 775 24.23 13.32 6.07
C PRO A 775 24.89 13.92 4.82
N ASN A 776 24.10 14.06 3.75
CA ASN A 776 24.56 14.60 2.48
C ASN A 776 25.02 16.07 2.62
N THR A 777 26.23 16.38 2.14
CA THR A 777 26.85 17.72 2.16
C THR A 777 26.03 18.78 1.44
N GLN A 778 25.34 18.42 0.35
CA GLN A 778 24.47 19.32 -0.42
C GLN A 778 23.17 19.68 0.33
N ARG A 779 22.74 18.84 1.28
CA ARG A 779 21.51 19.06 2.07
C ARG A 779 21.76 19.77 3.38
N VAL A 780 22.82 19.41 4.09
CA VAL A 780 23.08 19.90 5.47
C VAL A 780 24.14 21.00 5.50
N GLY A 781 25.00 21.07 4.49
CA GLY A 781 26.14 21.97 4.40
C GLY A 781 27.46 21.27 4.69
N VAL A 782 28.52 21.72 4.02
CA VAL A 782 29.88 21.15 4.06
C VAL A 782 30.45 21.13 5.49
N LYS A 783 30.32 22.23 6.24
CA LYS A 783 30.90 22.38 7.59
C LYS A 783 30.25 21.46 8.65
N PRO A 784 28.91 21.36 8.80
CA PRO A 784 28.30 20.40 9.71
C PRO A 784 28.71 18.94 9.44
N VAL A 785 28.79 18.52 8.17
CA VAL A 785 29.19 17.13 7.82
C VAL A 785 30.65 16.87 8.17
N TYR A 786 31.54 17.83 7.91
CA TYR A 786 32.93 17.75 8.33
C TYR A 786 33.07 17.63 9.86
N LEU A 787 32.31 18.43 10.62
CA LEU A 787 32.33 18.36 12.09
C LEU A 787 31.77 17.03 12.62
N MET A 788 30.76 16.45 11.95
CA MET A 788 30.27 15.10 12.26
C MET A 788 31.35 14.05 12.05
N ASP A 789 32.00 14.01 10.88
CA ASP A 789 33.08 13.05 10.59
C ASP A 789 34.25 13.18 11.60
N ARG A 790 34.66 14.41 11.92
CA ARG A 790 35.68 14.70 12.94
C ARG A 790 35.25 14.24 14.34
N TRP A 791 33.98 14.40 14.71
CA TRP A 791 33.45 13.90 15.99
C TRP A 791 33.46 12.37 16.05
N ILE A 792 32.99 11.67 15.00
CA ILE A 792 33.00 10.20 14.90
C ILE A 792 34.45 9.69 15.05
N ARG A 793 35.39 10.19 14.23
CA ARG A 793 36.82 9.81 14.30
C ARG A 793 37.41 10.04 15.68
N ARG A 794 37.09 11.16 16.33
CA ARG A 794 37.58 11.47 17.69
C ARG A 794 37.06 10.47 18.72
N ARG A 795 35.74 10.23 18.77
CA ARG A 795 35.14 9.32 19.76
C ARG A 795 35.62 7.88 19.61
N LEU A 796 35.87 7.44 18.38
CA LEU A 796 36.51 6.15 18.12
C LEU A 796 37.98 6.12 18.59
N ARG A 797 38.79 7.15 18.30
CA ARG A 797 40.18 7.22 18.82
C ARG A 797 40.25 7.22 20.35
N GLU A 798 39.31 7.88 21.00
CA GLU A 798 39.15 7.92 22.47
C GLU A 798 38.62 6.60 23.06
N ASN A 799 38.21 5.64 22.23
CA ASN A 799 37.57 4.37 22.61
C ASN A 799 36.36 4.57 23.55
N VAL A 800 35.54 5.59 23.26
CA VAL A 800 34.29 5.84 23.98
C VAL A 800 33.35 4.65 23.79
N SER A 801 32.71 4.19 24.87
CA SER A 801 31.78 3.06 24.85
C SER A 801 30.56 3.37 23.98
N TYR A 802 29.99 2.35 23.35
CA TYR A 802 28.96 2.55 22.33
C TYR A 802 27.66 3.16 22.87
N ASP A 803 27.30 2.86 24.12
CA ASP A 803 26.20 3.49 24.84
C ASP A 803 26.41 5.01 25.03
N ALA A 804 27.61 5.42 25.45
CA ALA A 804 27.96 6.83 25.61
C ALA A 804 28.04 7.56 24.27
N PHE A 805 28.58 6.91 23.22
CA PHE A 805 28.59 7.43 21.85
C PHE A 805 27.17 7.69 21.34
N VAL A 806 26.24 6.75 21.54
CA VAL A 806 24.84 6.90 21.10
C VAL A 806 24.07 7.90 21.96
N ARG A 807 24.33 7.96 23.28
CA ARG A 807 23.75 9.00 24.15
C ARG A 807 24.15 10.39 23.68
N GLU A 808 25.45 10.67 23.54
CA GLU A 808 25.94 11.96 23.03
C GLU A 808 25.30 12.37 21.69
N LEU A 809 25.09 11.39 20.80
CA LEU A 809 24.51 11.64 19.49
C LEU A 809 23.01 11.95 19.54
N LEU A 810 22.24 11.20 20.33
CA LEU A 810 20.77 11.32 20.39
C LEU A 810 20.28 12.41 21.35
N THR A 811 21.06 12.79 22.36
CA THR A 811 20.74 13.91 23.27
C THR A 811 21.51 15.20 22.89
N ALA A 812 22.07 15.28 21.68
CA ALA A 812 22.88 16.41 21.25
C ALA A 812 22.10 17.74 21.24
N GLU A 813 22.76 18.81 21.67
CA GLU A 813 22.26 20.20 21.61
C GLU A 813 23.37 21.19 21.19
N GLY A 814 22.97 22.38 20.74
CA GLY A 814 23.85 23.46 20.35
C GLY A 814 23.86 23.75 18.85
N SER A 815 24.99 24.28 18.36
CA SER A 815 25.15 24.80 17.00
C SER A 815 25.66 23.76 16.00
N SER A 816 25.02 23.67 14.84
CA SER A 816 25.49 22.84 13.72
C SER A 816 26.87 23.22 13.15
N HIS A 817 27.43 24.36 13.58
CA HIS A 817 28.75 24.85 13.17
C HIS A 817 29.83 24.73 14.26
N GLU A 818 29.48 24.14 15.41
CA GLU A 818 30.36 23.96 16.56
C GLU A 818 30.36 22.50 17.04
N TYR A 819 29.21 21.83 17.01
CA TYR A 819 29.06 20.44 17.46
C TYR A 819 28.52 19.53 16.34
N GLY A 820 29.34 18.57 15.93
CA GLY A 820 29.08 17.66 14.79
C GLY A 820 27.76 16.89 14.85
N PRO A 821 27.39 16.27 16.00
CA PRO A 821 26.12 15.55 16.17
C PRO A 821 24.85 16.31 15.74
N ILE A 822 24.84 17.65 15.83
CA ILE A 822 23.70 18.50 15.41
C ILE A 822 23.42 18.40 13.90
N ALA A 823 24.39 17.95 13.10
CA ALA A 823 24.16 17.63 11.69
C ALA A 823 23.08 16.55 11.48
N LEU A 824 22.87 15.65 12.45
CA LEU A 824 21.82 14.63 12.41
C LEU A 824 20.42 15.28 12.50
N PHE A 825 20.19 16.13 13.50
CA PHE A 825 18.92 16.84 13.66
C PHE A 825 18.65 17.83 12.52
N ARG A 826 19.70 18.49 12.02
CA ARG A 826 19.58 19.33 10.81
C ARG A 826 19.20 18.52 9.57
N HIS A 827 19.58 17.24 9.50
CA HIS A 827 19.20 16.32 8.41
C HIS A 827 17.78 15.76 8.59
N LYS A 828 17.52 15.05 9.69
CA LYS A 828 16.25 14.41 10.02
C LYS A 828 15.42 15.39 10.86
N ARG A 829 14.92 16.42 10.16
CA ARG A 829 14.35 17.64 10.75
C ARG A 829 13.05 17.43 11.53
N GLU A 830 12.25 16.45 11.12
CA GLU A 830 10.93 16.21 11.66
C GLU A 830 10.93 14.96 12.57
N PRO A 831 10.17 14.93 13.68
CA PRO A 831 10.21 13.84 14.66
C PRO A 831 9.97 12.44 14.07
N ALA A 832 9.14 12.35 13.03
CA ALA A 832 8.90 11.13 12.26
C ALA A 832 10.17 10.60 11.59
N ASP A 833 10.99 11.48 11.00
CA ASP A 833 12.21 11.07 10.29
C ASP A 833 13.31 10.62 11.27
N MET A 834 13.32 11.19 12.49
CA MET A 834 14.13 10.68 13.60
C MET A 834 13.65 9.32 14.10
N SER A 835 12.34 9.08 14.20
CA SER A 835 11.75 7.76 14.54
C SER A 835 12.26 6.66 13.60
N ALA A 836 12.12 6.88 12.29
CA ALA A 836 12.63 5.99 11.25
C ALA A 836 14.15 5.75 11.36
N PHE A 837 14.92 6.82 11.52
CA PHE A 837 16.38 6.73 11.62
C PHE A 837 16.83 5.94 12.85
N VAL A 838 16.28 6.23 14.03
CA VAL A 838 16.70 5.59 15.28
C VAL A 838 16.24 4.13 15.34
N SER A 839 15.01 3.83 14.91
CA SER A 839 14.52 2.45 14.86
C SER A 839 15.41 1.58 13.95
N ARG A 840 15.73 2.05 12.75
CA ARG A 840 16.53 1.26 11.80
C ARG A 840 18.01 1.17 12.20
N ILE A 841 18.65 2.29 12.55
CA ILE A 841 20.10 2.31 12.78
C ILE A 841 20.49 1.64 14.10
N PHE A 842 19.80 2.00 15.19
CA PHE A 842 20.19 1.60 16.54
C PHE A 842 19.38 0.42 17.07
N LEU A 843 18.15 0.21 16.62
CA LEU A 843 17.31 -0.92 17.07
C LEU A 843 17.24 -2.06 16.03
N GLY A 844 17.64 -1.82 14.78
CA GLY A 844 17.53 -2.79 13.68
C GLY A 844 16.10 -3.03 13.20
N VAL A 845 15.17 -2.13 13.52
CA VAL A 845 13.73 -2.26 13.26
C VAL A 845 13.29 -1.29 12.15
N ARG A 846 12.78 -1.84 11.03
CA ARG A 846 12.42 -1.08 9.82
C ARG A 846 10.97 -0.58 9.86
N MET A 847 10.73 0.47 10.65
CA MET A 847 9.39 1.03 10.84
C MET A 847 8.95 1.99 9.72
N GLU A 848 9.72 2.22 8.66
CA GLU A 848 9.43 3.28 7.67
C GLU A 848 8.11 3.10 6.92
N CYS A 849 7.68 1.87 6.63
CA CYS A 849 6.35 1.64 6.05
C CYS A 849 5.23 2.04 7.03
N ALA A 850 5.47 1.86 8.33
CA ALA A 850 4.56 2.24 9.41
C ALA A 850 4.31 3.76 9.49
N LYS A 851 5.04 4.59 8.76
CA LYS A 851 4.78 6.04 8.61
C LYS A 851 3.42 6.36 7.98
N CYS A 852 2.88 5.48 7.14
CA CYS A 852 1.68 5.74 6.34
C CYS A 852 0.57 4.70 6.51
N HIS A 853 0.93 3.43 6.75
CA HIS A 853 0.03 2.30 6.95
C HIS A 853 0.75 1.22 7.78
N HIS A 854 0.07 0.26 8.41
CA HIS A 854 0.75 -0.82 9.15
C HIS A 854 1.82 -1.52 8.29
N HIS A 855 2.98 -1.85 8.87
CA HIS A 855 4.11 -2.42 8.12
C HIS A 855 3.68 -3.73 7.42
N PRO A 856 3.98 -3.92 6.12
CA PRO A 856 3.32 -4.94 5.32
C PRO A 856 3.69 -6.38 5.69
N ASN A 857 4.69 -6.62 6.52
CA ASN A 857 5.20 -7.94 6.94
C ASN A 857 5.63 -8.01 8.42
N GLU A 858 5.16 -7.08 9.27
CA GLU A 858 5.47 -7.04 10.70
C GLU A 858 4.32 -6.43 11.51
N LYS A 859 4.37 -6.56 12.83
CA LYS A 859 3.41 -6.02 13.80
C LYS A 859 3.41 -4.50 13.97
N TRP A 860 4.30 -3.75 13.30
CA TRP A 860 4.49 -2.32 13.58
C TRP A 860 3.39 -1.46 12.98
N GLY A 861 2.67 -0.76 13.85
CA GLY A 861 1.58 0.13 13.48
C GLY A 861 1.96 1.58 13.30
N LEU A 862 1.03 2.32 12.70
CA LEU A 862 1.08 3.78 12.58
C LEU A 862 1.15 4.44 13.97
N ASP A 863 0.48 3.87 14.95
CA ASP A 863 0.56 4.28 16.35
C ASP A 863 1.98 4.10 16.91
N ASP A 864 2.63 2.93 16.76
CA ASP A 864 3.99 2.69 17.27
C ASP A 864 5.01 3.65 16.61
N TYR A 865 4.89 3.89 15.31
CA TYR A 865 5.79 4.78 14.57
C TYR A 865 5.73 6.23 15.09
N TYR A 866 4.53 6.74 15.35
CA TYR A 866 4.33 8.09 15.87
C TYR A 866 4.48 8.21 17.39
N GLN A 867 4.37 7.12 18.16
CA GLN A 867 4.76 7.05 19.57
C GLN A 867 6.29 7.07 19.75
N MET A 868 7.02 6.38 18.88
CA MET A 868 8.49 6.48 18.80
C MET A 868 8.92 7.88 18.30
N ALA A 869 8.15 8.52 17.42
CA ALA A 869 8.40 9.91 17.02
C ALA A 869 8.16 10.91 18.16
N ALA A 870 7.29 10.62 19.14
CA ALA A 870 6.98 11.52 20.25
C ALA A 870 8.22 11.88 21.08
N PHE A 871 9.20 10.97 21.19
CA PHE A 871 10.49 11.22 21.85
C PHE A 871 11.29 12.40 21.27
N PHE A 872 11.02 12.80 20.02
CA PHE A 872 11.71 13.91 19.35
C PHE A 872 10.83 15.16 19.21
N GLY A 873 9.59 15.13 19.70
CA GLY A 873 8.60 16.21 19.54
C GLY A 873 8.95 17.52 20.25
N SER A 874 9.74 17.45 21.33
CA SER A 874 10.15 18.59 22.16
C SER A 874 11.42 19.31 21.67
N MET A 875 12.01 18.88 20.55
CA MET A 875 13.14 19.59 19.95
C MET A 875 12.70 20.92 19.30
N LYS A 876 13.38 22.01 19.66
CA LYS A 876 13.24 23.31 19.01
C LYS A 876 14.48 23.62 18.19
N ARG A 877 14.30 24.51 17.19
CA ARG A 877 15.34 24.91 16.24
C ARG A 877 15.28 26.41 15.94
N LYS A 878 16.44 27.03 15.71
CA LYS A 878 16.58 28.44 15.31
C LYS A 878 17.69 28.60 14.27
N GLY A 879 17.34 29.15 13.11
CA GLY A 879 18.23 29.42 11.98
C GLY A 879 17.46 29.60 10.68
N GLN A 880 18.17 29.85 9.57
CA GLN A 880 17.59 29.99 8.21
C GLN A 880 17.12 28.65 7.60
N GLY A 881 17.42 27.51 8.24
CA GLY A 881 17.01 26.18 7.77
C GLY A 881 17.91 25.61 6.67
N ILE A 882 17.32 24.82 5.76
CA ILE A 882 18.01 24.24 4.60
C ILE A 882 17.71 25.10 3.37
N SER A 883 18.73 25.74 2.81
CA SER A 883 18.70 26.41 1.51
C SER A 883 19.55 25.65 0.50
N ALA A 884 18.93 24.95 -0.45
CA ALA A 884 19.65 24.39 -1.59
C ALA A 884 20.12 25.54 -2.52
N PRO A 885 21.31 25.44 -3.16
CA PRO A 885 22.27 24.34 -3.11
C PRO A 885 23.34 24.45 -2.01
N ILE A 886 23.39 25.58 -1.27
CA ILE A 886 24.40 25.80 -0.22
C ILE A 886 23.71 26.29 1.06
N SER A 887 23.66 25.41 2.05
CA SER A 887 23.20 25.70 3.41
C SER A 887 24.37 26.25 4.24
N GLY A 888 24.56 27.58 4.20
CA GLY A 888 25.75 28.25 4.72
C GLY A 888 25.71 28.79 6.16
N GLU A 889 24.53 28.88 6.79
CA GLU A 889 24.34 29.52 8.10
C GLU A 889 24.15 28.50 9.24
N PRO A 890 24.61 28.78 10.47
CA PRO A 890 24.42 27.88 11.62
C PRO A 890 22.94 27.73 11.99
N GLU A 891 22.57 26.55 12.46
CA GLU A 891 21.27 26.28 13.07
C GLU A 891 21.50 25.74 14.48
N TYR A 892 20.75 26.29 15.44
CA TYR A 892 20.80 25.92 16.86
C TYR A 892 19.65 24.99 17.18
N TRP A 893 19.92 23.91 17.90
CA TRP A 893 18.95 22.89 18.31
C TRP A 893 19.04 22.65 19.82
N TRP A 894 17.90 22.57 20.50
CA TRP A 894 17.81 22.34 21.95
C TRP A 894 16.47 21.71 22.34
N PHE A 895 16.42 20.97 23.46
CA PHE A 895 15.18 20.53 24.08
C PHE A 895 14.46 21.71 24.72
N GLN A 896 13.14 21.81 24.51
CA GLN A 896 12.29 22.72 25.26
C GLN A 896 10.91 22.08 25.51
N PRO A 897 10.38 22.16 26.74
CA PRO A 897 9.02 21.73 27.07
C PRO A 897 7.95 22.29 26.11
N GLY A 898 6.84 21.55 25.97
CA GLY A 898 5.73 21.90 25.08
C GLY A 898 5.98 21.51 23.62
N GLY A 899 6.29 20.23 23.36
CA GLY A 899 6.30 19.62 22.02
C GLY A 899 5.26 18.51 21.91
N GLU A 900 4.56 18.43 20.78
CA GLU A 900 3.55 17.40 20.51
C GLU A 900 3.78 16.74 19.15
N VAL A 901 3.63 15.42 19.09
CA VAL A 901 3.48 14.67 17.84
C VAL A 901 2.04 14.18 17.74
N LYS A 902 1.39 14.39 16.58
CA LYS A 902 -0.01 14.02 16.35
C LYS A 902 -0.12 12.90 15.32
N HIS A 903 -0.97 11.91 15.61
CA HIS A 903 -1.28 10.84 14.68
C HIS A 903 -1.96 11.40 13.41
N PRO A 904 -1.48 11.08 12.20
CA PRO A 904 -1.91 11.76 10.97
C PRO A 904 -3.35 11.45 10.53
N LEU A 905 -3.96 10.36 11.04
CA LEU A 905 -5.34 10.00 10.74
C LEU A 905 -6.34 10.48 11.81
N THR A 906 -5.98 10.38 13.09
CA THR A 906 -6.91 10.65 14.21
C THR A 906 -6.66 12.00 14.90
N SER A 907 -5.57 12.70 14.59
CA SER A 907 -5.11 13.94 15.24
C SER A 907 -4.84 13.82 16.75
N LYS A 908 -4.87 12.61 17.32
CA LYS A 908 -4.53 12.32 18.72
C LYS A 908 -3.07 12.69 19.00
N VAL A 909 -2.80 13.33 20.13
CA VAL A 909 -1.42 13.54 20.63
C VAL A 909 -0.85 12.20 21.10
N MET A 910 0.36 11.88 20.64
CA MET A 910 0.99 10.60 20.90
C MET A 910 1.86 10.66 22.15
N ALA A 911 1.63 9.72 23.06
CA ALA A 911 2.49 9.50 24.22
C ALA A 911 3.79 8.82 23.81
N CYS A 912 4.85 9.01 24.60
CA CYS A 912 6.13 8.35 24.37
C CYS A 912 6.04 6.86 24.73
N LYS A 913 6.34 5.99 23.76
CA LYS A 913 6.41 4.54 23.94
C LYS A 913 7.48 4.00 22.98
N PRO A 914 8.51 3.28 23.46
CA PRO A 914 9.53 2.71 22.60
C PRO A 914 9.02 1.41 21.94
N PRO A 915 9.65 0.94 20.84
CA PRO A 915 9.20 -0.23 20.12
C PRO A 915 9.09 -1.47 21.01
N ALA A 916 7.88 -2.03 21.11
CA ALA A 916 7.54 -3.18 21.97
C ALA A 916 7.90 -3.02 23.47
N GLY A 917 8.01 -1.79 23.98
CA GLY A 917 8.01 -1.47 25.41
C GLY A 917 6.70 -0.84 25.89
N ASP A 918 6.65 -0.53 27.18
CA ASP A 918 5.53 0.14 27.82
C ASP A 918 5.54 1.66 27.58
N PHE A 919 4.41 2.34 27.85
CA PHE A 919 4.37 3.80 27.83
C PHE A 919 5.28 4.38 28.92
N ILE A 920 6.06 5.41 28.55
CA ILE A 920 6.92 6.12 29.50
C ILE A 920 6.20 7.43 29.90
N GLU A 921 5.82 7.52 31.17
CA GLU A 921 5.33 8.77 31.75
C GLU A 921 6.50 9.72 32.02
N LEU A 922 6.40 10.96 31.53
CA LEU A 922 7.48 11.94 31.56
C LEU A 922 7.00 13.21 32.27
N ALA A 923 7.82 13.74 33.18
CA ALA A 923 7.65 15.09 33.69
C ALA A 923 7.88 16.10 32.57
N GLU A 924 7.10 17.18 32.52
CA GLU A 924 7.13 18.16 31.42
C GLU A 924 8.52 18.81 31.20
N SER A 925 9.35 18.84 32.24
CA SER A 925 10.71 19.38 32.24
C SER A 925 11.82 18.37 31.88
N HIS A 926 11.52 17.08 31.72
CA HIS A 926 12.52 16.05 31.38
C HIS A 926 12.56 15.84 29.86
N ASP A 927 13.76 15.65 29.31
CA ASP A 927 13.93 15.41 27.87
C ASP A 927 13.53 13.98 27.51
N PRO A 928 12.49 13.76 26.68
CA PRO A 928 12.09 12.42 26.26
C PRO A 928 13.23 11.62 25.60
N ARG A 929 14.21 12.29 24.96
CA ARG A 929 15.35 11.63 24.31
C ARG A 929 16.25 10.92 25.31
N GLU A 930 16.41 11.44 26.53
CA GLU A 930 17.18 10.79 27.59
C GLU A 930 16.50 9.49 28.02
N SER A 931 15.19 9.54 28.29
CA SER A 931 14.37 8.35 28.61
C SER A 931 14.38 7.29 27.51
N LEU A 932 14.41 7.67 26.22
CA LEU A 932 14.57 6.73 25.11
C LEU A 932 15.92 6.01 25.18
N VAL A 933 17.02 6.73 25.42
CA VAL A 933 18.35 6.13 25.56
C VAL A 933 18.43 5.25 26.82
N ASP A 934 17.82 5.65 27.93
CA ASP A 934 17.78 4.84 29.15
C ASP A 934 17.05 3.50 28.93
N TRP A 935 15.94 3.51 28.18
CA TRP A 935 15.27 2.28 27.72
C TRP A 935 16.16 1.42 26.81
N MET A 936 16.93 2.05 25.90
CA MET A 936 17.88 1.32 25.02
C MET A 936 18.95 0.57 25.81
N LEU A 937 19.31 1.05 27.02
CA LEU A 937 20.35 0.47 27.88
C LEU A 937 19.82 -0.45 28.99
N THR A 938 18.51 -0.62 29.10
CA THR A 938 17.89 -1.53 30.08
C THR A 938 18.29 -2.99 29.76
N ASP A 939 18.60 -3.81 30.78
CA ASP A 939 18.90 -5.25 30.59
C ASP A 939 17.67 -6.10 31.01
N PRO A 940 17.06 -6.91 30.12
CA PRO A 940 17.41 -7.14 28.71
C PRO A 940 16.64 -6.26 27.71
N ASN A 941 17.35 -5.41 26.95
CA ASN A 941 16.82 -4.78 25.74
C ASN A 941 17.03 -5.73 24.54
N PRO A 942 15.97 -6.15 23.83
CA PRO A 942 16.10 -7.14 22.75
C PRO A 942 16.63 -6.57 21.44
N PHE A 943 16.81 -5.25 21.31
CA PHE A 943 17.13 -4.57 20.07
C PHE A 943 18.53 -3.95 20.06
N PHE A 944 18.80 -3.01 20.97
CA PHE A 944 19.95 -2.10 20.86
C PHE A 944 21.32 -2.82 20.87
N PRO A 945 21.62 -3.72 21.83
CA PRO A 945 22.89 -4.45 21.80
C PRO A 945 22.99 -5.44 20.63
N GLN A 946 21.87 -6.04 20.20
CA GLN A 946 21.86 -7.01 19.10
C GLN A 946 22.13 -6.33 17.75
N ALA A 947 21.55 -5.15 17.50
CA ALA A 947 21.70 -4.42 16.24
C ALA A 947 23.17 -4.06 15.94
N ILE A 948 23.89 -3.51 16.93
CA ILE A 948 25.31 -3.19 16.76
C ILE A 948 26.17 -4.45 16.65
N VAL A 949 25.96 -5.45 17.51
CA VAL A 949 26.70 -6.72 17.47
C VAL A 949 26.56 -7.41 16.12
N ASN A 950 25.34 -7.49 15.59
CA ASN A 950 25.05 -8.10 14.30
C ASN A 950 25.72 -7.34 13.14
N ARG A 951 25.78 -6.01 13.23
CA ARG A 951 26.45 -5.17 12.25
C ARG A 951 27.97 -5.35 12.27
N ILE A 952 28.59 -5.36 13.46
CA ILE A 952 30.04 -5.65 13.61
C ILE A 952 30.38 -7.07 13.12
N TRP A 953 29.55 -8.06 13.43
CA TRP A 953 29.67 -9.41 12.87
C TRP A 953 29.58 -9.42 11.33
N GLY A 954 28.61 -8.68 10.79
CA GLY A 954 28.40 -8.53 9.34
C GLY A 954 29.61 -7.99 8.60
N GLU A 955 30.35 -7.05 9.19
CA GLU A 955 31.61 -6.54 8.61
C GLU A 955 32.69 -7.63 8.51
N PHE A 956 32.92 -8.40 9.58
CA PHE A 956 33.95 -9.45 9.61
C PHE A 956 33.63 -10.68 8.75
N PHE A 957 32.35 -11.05 8.62
CA PHE A 957 31.93 -12.24 7.88
C PHE A 957 31.32 -11.95 6.51
N GLY A 958 31.06 -10.68 6.18
CA GLY A 958 30.37 -10.25 4.95
C GLY A 958 28.85 -10.48 5.00
N ARG A 959 28.35 -11.08 6.07
CA ARG A 959 26.94 -11.38 6.31
C ARG A 959 26.66 -11.35 7.80
N GLY A 960 25.60 -10.66 8.21
CA GLY A 960 25.13 -10.69 9.60
C GLY A 960 24.50 -12.03 9.98
N ILE A 961 24.33 -12.27 11.28
CA ILE A 961 23.54 -13.38 11.83
C ILE A 961 22.06 -13.16 11.49
N VAL A 962 21.58 -11.91 11.56
CA VAL A 962 20.43 -11.41 10.80
C VAL A 962 20.97 -10.70 9.56
N HIS A 963 20.38 -10.95 8.38
CA HIS A 963 20.80 -10.32 7.14
C HIS A 963 19.58 -9.96 6.27
N PRO A 964 19.40 -8.70 5.80
CA PRO A 964 20.25 -7.52 6.00
C PRO A 964 20.53 -7.18 7.48
N VAL A 965 21.63 -6.47 7.75
CA VAL A 965 22.19 -6.34 9.11
C VAL A 965 21.32 -5.53 10.08
N ASP A 966 20.28 -4.87 9.57
CA ASP A 966 19.34 -3.98 10.24
C ASP A 966 17.86 -4.36 9.93
N ASP A 967 17.61 -5.64 9.66
CA ASP A 967 16.28 -6.19 9.29
C ASP A 967 15.77 -7.18 10.35
N PHE A 968 15.71 -6.74 11.62
CA PHE A 968 15.29 -7.57 12.76
C PHE A 968 13.78 -7.75 12.80
N ARG A 969 13.28 -8.70 12.01
CA ARG A 969 11.86 -8.99 11.86
C ARG A 969 11.55 -10.40 12.32
N ALA A 970 10.34 -10.65 12.81
CA ALA A 970 9.89 -12.02 13.08
C ALA A 970 10.01 -12.92 11.82
N SER A 971 9.72 -12.33 10.65
CA SER A 971 9.83 -12.90 9.31
C SER A 971 11.26 -13.03 8.76
N ASN A 972 12.26 -12.38 9.40
CA ASN A 972 13.68 -12.52 9.07
C ASN A 972 14.50 -12.87 10.34
N PRO A 973 14.36 -14.09 10.86
CA PRO A 973 15.03 -14.49 12.09
C PRO A 973 16.54 -14.66 11.94
N PRO A 974 17.31 -14.59 13.05
CA PRO A 974 18.73 -14.89 13.04
C PRO A 974 19.01 -16.36 12.68
N THR A 975 20.03 -16.58 11.83
CA THR A 975 20.53 -17.91 11.44
C THR A 975 21.13 -18.70 12.61
N ASN A 976 21.58 -17.98 13.64
CA ASN A 976 22.01 -18.51 14.94
C ASN A 976 21.58 -17.57 16.08
N GLY A 977 20.33 -17.70 16.51
CA GLY A 977 19.77 -16.92 17.63
C GLY A 977 20.57 -16.99 18.94
N PRO A 978 20.99 -18.19 19.41
CA PRO A 978 21.82 -18.33 20.61
C PRO A 978 23.14 -17.56 20.53
N LEU A 979 23.83 -17.58 19.39
CA LEU A 979 25.06 -16.81 19.16
C LEU A 979 24.81 -15.30 19.28
N LEU A 980 23.78 -14.78 18.62
CA LEU A 980 23.45 -13.35 18.63
C LEU A 980 23.08 -12.88 20.05
N ALA A 981 22.25 -13.64 20.76
CA ALA A 981 21.88 -13.34 22.14
C ALA A 981 23.08 -13.39 23.09
N TRP A 982 23.99 -14.35 22.91
CA TRP A 982 25.22 -14.43 23.72
C TRP A 982 26.17 -13.26 23.45
N LEU A 983 26.43 -12.93 22.18
CA LEU A 983 27.29 -11.81 21.80
C LEU A 983 26.74 -10.47 22.32
N ALA A 984 25.42 -10.26 22.23
CA ALA A 984 24.75 -9.09 22.79
C ALA A 984 24.93 -8.99 24.31
N LYS A 985 24.71 -10.09 25.03
CA LYS A 985 24.90 -10.15 26.49
C LYS A 985 26.35 -9.93 26.92
N ASP A 986 27.31 -10.53 26.23
CA ASP A 986 28.73 -10.30 26.50
C ASP A 986 29.13 -8.84 26.21
N PHE A 987 28.65 -8.25 25.12
CA PHE A 987 28.92 -6.85 24.79
C PHE A 987 28.44 -5.87 25.87
N VAL A 988 27.23 -6.07 26.41
CA VAL A 988 26.71 -5.32 27.57
C VAL A 988 27.60 -5.56 28.81
N ALA A 989 27.93 -6.82 29.11
CA ALA A 989 28.77 -7.19 30.25
C ALA A 989 30.24 -6.68 30.14
N GLN A 990 30.70 -6.36 28.94
CA GLN A 990 31.99 -5.70 28.68
C GLN A 990 31.92 -4.16 28.67
N GLY A 991 30.77 -3.56 29.01
CA GLY A 991 30.60 -2.11 29.07
C GLY A 991 30.54 -1.46 27.69
N TYR A 992 29.89 -2.12 26.72
CA TYR A 992 29.67 -1.60 25.36
C TYR A 992 30.97 -1.26 24.58
N ASP A 993 32.09 -1.92 24.93
CA ASP A 993 33.41 -1.74 24.31
C ASP A 993 33.51 -2.46 22.95
N LEU A 994 33.51 -1.68 21.86
CA LEU A 994 33.58 -2.19 20.49
C LEU A 994 34.87 -2.96 20.22
N LYS A 995 36.02 -2.53 20.76
CA LYS A 995 37.30 -3.21 20.52
C LYS A 995 37.34 -4.57 21.20
N ARG A 996 36.74 -4.72 22.40
CA ARG A 996 36.59 -6.04 23.04
C ARG A 996 35.75 -7.00 22.22
N LEU A 997 34.61 -6.55 21.67
CA LEU A 997 33.78 -7.35 20.77
C LEU A 997 34.58 -7.80 19.53
N MET A 998 35.23 -6.86 18.84
CA MET A 998 36.07 -7.14 17.67
C MET A 998 37.18 -8.14 18.00
N ARG A 999 37.87 -7.96 19.14
CA ARG A 999 38.92 -8.86 19.64
C ARG A 999 38.41 -10.29 19.80
N ARG A 1000 37.22 -10.49 20.39
CA ARG A 1000 36.64 -11.85 20.56
C ARG A 1000 36.34 -12.50 19.21
N ILE A 1001 35.80 -11.74 18.26
CA ILE A 1001 35.50 -12.24 16.90
C ILE A 1001 36.80 -12.63 16.19
N LEU A 1002 37.78 -11.74 16.11
CA LEU A 1002 39.06 -11.94 15.42
C LEU A 1002 39.89 -13.12 15.96
N LEU A 1003 39.71 -13.49 17.23
CA LEU A 1003 40.39 -14.62 17.88
C LEU A 1003 39.60 -15.93 17.87
N SER A 1004 38.32 -15.93 17.48
CA SER A 1004 37.54 -17.17 17.32
C SER A 1004 38.19 -18.12 16.30
N ARG A 1005 38.00 -19.43 16.48
CA ARG A 1005 38.39 -20.43 15.48
C ARG A 1005 37.50 -20.34 14.22
N VAL A 1006 36.27 -19.86 14.35
CA VAL A 1006 35.34 -19.60 13.24
C VAL A 1006 35.85 -18.49 12.31
N TYR A 1007 36.24 -17.32 12.84
CA TYR A 1007 36.88 -16.27 12.02
C TYR A 1007 38.21 -16.74 11.40
N GLN A 1008 38.91 -17.67 12.05
CA GLN A 1008 40.15 -18.28 11.55
C GLN A 1008 39.93 -19.46 10.57
N ALA A 1009 38.72 -19.66 10.04
CA ALA A 1009 38.50 -20.65 8.98
C ALA A 1009 39.09 -20.18 7.63
N SER A 1010 39.55 -21.10 6.79
CA SER A 1010 39.91 -20.83 5.40
C SER A 1010 38.66 -20.50 4.56
N SER A 1011 38.86 -19.84 3.42
CA SER A 1011 37.81 -19.70 2.39
C SER A 1011 37.63 -20.94 1.52
N LEU A 1012 38.58 -21.88 1.56
CA LEU A 1012 38.45 -23.16 0.88
C LEU A 1012 37.37 -24.02 1.57
N PRO A 1013 36.36 -24.50 0.84
CA PRO A 1013 35.33 -25.35 1.42
C PRO A 1013 35.82 -26.78 1.66
N ASN A 1014 35.16 -27.46 2.59
CA ASN A 1014 35.18 -28.92 2.71
C ASN A 1014 33.93 -29.53 2.04
N GLU A 1015 33.86 -30.87 2.00
CA GLU A 1015 32.76 -31.61 1.35
C GLU A 1015 31.35 -31.25 1.87
N THR A 1016 31.24 -30.80 3.12
CA THR A 1016 29.95 -30.49 3.75
C THR A 1016 29.50 -29.05 3.56
N ASN A 1017 30.43 -28.10 3.35
CA ASN A 1017 30.16 -26.67 3.44
C ASN A 1017 30.36 -25.90 2.11
N ALA A 1018 30.61 -26.59 0.99
CA ALA A 1018 30.79 -25.98 -0.32
C ALA A 1018 29.62 -25.08 -0.78
N ARG A 1019 28.40 -25.35 -0.29
CA ARG A 1019 27.19 -24.54 -0.52
C ARG A 1019 26.76 -23.71 0.70
N ASP A 1020 27.55 -23.68 1.79
CA ASP A 1020 27.24 -22.79 2.92
C ASP A 1020 27.70 -21.36 2.63
N GLU A 1021 26.76 -20.45 2.83
CA GLU A 1021 26.89 -18.99 2.74
C GLU A 1021 26.18 -18.28 3.90
N ARG A 1022 25.51 -19.02 4.80
CA ARG A 1022 24.61 -18.48 5.83
C ARG A 1022 25.00 -18.86 7.26
N ASN A 1023 25.81 -19.91 7.46
CA ASN A 1023 26.08 -20.53 8.77
C ASN A 1023 27.53 -20.42 9.23
N PHE A 1024 28.36 -19.64 8.54
CA PHE A 1024 29.75 -19.34 8.93
C PHE A 1024 30.64 -20.59 9.04
N ALA A 1025 30.39 -21.61 8.22
CA ALA A 1025 31.24 -22.81 8.18
C ALA A 1025 32.60 -22.57 7.48
N ARG A 1026 32.75 -21.47 6.76
CA ARG A 1026 34.01 -21.03 6.11
C ARG A 1026 34.09 -19.50 6.09
N SER A 1027 35.29 -18.96 5.82
CA SER A 1027 35.45 -17.54 5.48
C SER A 1027 34.84 -17.29 4.10
N LEU A 1028 33.94 -16.31 3.95
CA LEU A 1028 33.49 -15.90 2.62
C LEU A 1028 34.50 -14.91 2.04
N ARG A 1029 34.80 -15.06 0.74
CA ARG A 1029 35.64 -14.12 0.01
C ARG A 1029 34.87 -12.83 -0.21
N ARG A 1030 35.40 -11.70 0.27
CA ARG A 1030 34.74 -10.39 0.31
C ARG A 1030 35.52 -9.38 -0.52
N ARG A 1031 34.84 -8.60 -1.35
CA ARG A 1031 35.45 -7.49 -2.10
C ARG A 1031 36.01 -6.44 -1.15
N LEU A 1032 37.18 -5.89 -1.46
CA LEU A 1032 37.69 -4.72 -0.72
C LEU A 1032 36.78 -3.50 -0.96
N PRO A 1033 36.36 -2.76 0.09
CA PRO A 1033 35.68 -1.47 -0.07
C PRO A 1033 36.53 -0.48 -0.87
N ALA A 1034 35.89 0.50 -1.53
CA ALA A 1034 36.55 1.42 -2.45
C ALA A 1034 37.79 2.13 -1.86
N GLU A 1035 37.69 2.59 -0.61
CA GLU A 1035 38.75 3.30 0.10
C GLU A 1035 39.89 2.36 0.51
N VAL A 1036 39.57 1.12 0.91
CA VAL A 1036 40.56 0.07 1.19
C VAL A 1036 41.29 -0.34 -0.08
N MET A 1037 40.58 -0.44 -1.21
CA MET A 1037 41.18 -0.73 -2.51
C MET A 1037 42.09 0.41 -2.98
N GLY A 1038 41.67 1.67 -2.80
CA GLY A 1038 42.47 2.84 -3.15
C GLY A 1038 43.79 2.92 -2.38
N ASP A 1039 43.71 2.67 -1.06
CA ASP A 1039 44.90 2.57 -0.19
C ASP A 1039 45.74 1.32 -0.50
N ALA A 1040 45.14 0.18 -0.89
CA ALA A 1040 45.87 -1.01 -1.31
C ALA A 1040 46.64 -0.78 -2.62
N VAL A 1041 46.04 -0.11 -3.62
CA VAL A 1041 46.74 0.30 -4.85
C VAL A 1041 47.84 1.32 -4.53
N ALA A 1042 47.60 2.25 -3.57
CA ALA A 1042 48.64 3.18 -3.11
C ALA A 1042 49.81 2.45 -2.44
N ARG A 1043 49.53 1.45 -1.59
CA ARG A 1043 50.54 0.59 -0.96
C ARG A 1043 51.39 -0.14 -1.99
N VAL A 1044 50.76 -0.75 -3.00
CA VAL A 1044 51.48 -1.54 -4.02
C VAL A 1044 52.32 -0.64 -4.92
N THR A 1045 51.79 0.48 -5.38
CA THR A 1045 52.48 1.40 -6.30
C THR A 1045 53.50 2.32 -5.61
N GLY A 1046 53.36 2.57 -4.31
CA GLY A 1046 54.09 3.62 -3.59
C GLY A 1046 53.59 5.04 -3.87
N VAL A 1047 52.49 5.20 -4.62
CA VAL A 1047 51.97 6.50 -5.09
C VAL A 1047 50.52 6.66 -4.65
N THR A 1048 50.23 7.71 -3.89
CA THR A 1048 48.89 8.08 -3.43
C THR A 1048 48.10 8.83 -4.50
N GLU A 1049 46.77 8.73 -4.47
CA GLU A 1049 45.88 9.66 -5.17
C GLU A 1049 45.78 10.97 -4.36
N GLU A 1050 45.62 12.12 -5.04
CA GLU A 1050 45.41 13.42 -4.40
C GLU A 1050 43.92 13.77 -4.39
N PHE A 1051 43.45 14.39 -3.30
CA PHE A 1051 42.04 14.72 -3.09
C PHE A 1051 41.89 16.19 -2.67
N ASP A 1052 41.02 16.92 -3.35
CA ASP A 1052 40.77 18.34 -3.06
C ASP A 1052 40.36 18.58 -1.60
N GLY A 1053 41.10 19.45 -0.91
CA GLY A 1053 40.83 19.80 0.49
C GLY A 1053 41.39 18.81 1.52
N LEU A 1054 42.16 17.79 1.12
CA LEU A 1054 42.98 16.98 2.02
C LEU A 1054 44.48 17.33 1.89
N PRO A 1055 45.31 17.03 2.90
CA PRO A 1055 46.76 17.20 2.80
C PRO A 1055 47.37 16.32 1.69
N PRO A 1056 48.51 16.72 1.09
CA PRO A 1056 49.25 15.86 0.16
C PRO A 1056 49.60 14.52 0.81
N LYS A 1057 49.51 13.43 0.02
CA LYS A 1057 49.70 12.05 0.48
C LYS A 1057 48.71 11.57 1.57
N ALA A 1058 47.56 12.22 1.72
CA ALA A 1058 46.48 11.69 2.55
C ALA A 1058 46.02 10.31 2.06
N ARG A 1059 45.82 9.39 3.01
CA ARG A 1059 45.20 8.09 2.74
C ARG A 1059 43.78 8.26 2.21
N THR A 1060 43.38 7.39 1.29
CA THR A 1060 42.02 7.32 0.75
C THR A 1060 40.98 7.10 1.86
N MET A 1061 41.33 6.36 2.94
CA MET A 1061 40.48 6.19 4.13
C MET A 1061 40.13 7.48 4.91
N THR A 1062 40.82 8.60 4.61
CA THR A 1062 40.54 9.90 5.23
C THR A 1062 39.56 10.78 4.44
N VAL A 1063 39.07 10.29 3.29
CA VAL A 1063 37.94 10.88 2.56
C VAL A 1063 36.69 10.87 3.45
N TRP A 1064 36.16 12.05 3.71
CA TRP A 1064 35.12 12.28 4.73
C TRP A 1064 33.74 12.59 4.16
N ASN A 1065 33.60 12.72 2.83
CA ASN A 1065 32.32 12.84 2.14
C ASN A 1065 32.35 12.19 0.75
N THR A 1066 31.18 11.80 0.26
CA THR A 1066 31.00 11.13 -1.04
C THR A 1066 31.05 12.09 -2.24
N THR A 1067 30.98 13.41 -2.01
CA THR A 1067 31.01 14.44 -3.07
C THR A 1067 32.40 14.84 -3.56
N MET A 1068 33.49 14.37 -2.92
CA MET A 1068 34.87 14.61 -3.40
C MET A 1068 35.13 13.89 -4.72
N SER A 1069 35.83 14.51 -5.67
CA SER A 1069 36.07 13.91 -7.00
C SER A 1069 37.04 12.72 -6.92
N SER A 1070 36.61 11.52 -7.32
CA SER A 1070 37.50 10.37 -7.59
C SER A 1070 36.77 9.28 -8.37
N LEU A 1071 37.06 9.20 -9.67
CA LEU A 1071 36.54 8.16 -10.57
C LEU A 1071 36.86 6.73 -10.07
N PHE A 1072 38.00 6.55 -9.40
CA PHE A 1072 38.38 5.27 -8.83
C PHE A 1072 37.39 4.84 -7.74
N LEU A 1073 37.11 5.74 -6.78
CA LEU A 1073 36.16 5.44 -5.71
C LEU A 1073 34.74 5.21 -6.22
N ASP A 1074 34.31 5.97 -7.24
CA ASP A 1074 33.01 5.79 -7.89
C ASP A 1074 32.89 4.39 -8.53
N VAL A 1075 33.88 3.96 -9.31
CA VAL A 1075 33.91 2.63 -9.94
C VAL A 1075 33.91 1.50 -8.91
N PHE A 1076 34.65 1.66 -7.81
CA PHE A 1076 34.71 0.67 -6.72
C PHE A 1076 33.53 0.74 -5.73
N GLY A 1077 32.47 1.50 -6.05
CA GLY A 1077 31.24 1.49 -5.28
C GLY A 1077 31.41 2.08 -3.88
N ARG A 1078 31.98 3.28 -3.79
CA ARG A 1078 31.68 4.16 -2.64
C ARG A 1078 30.17 4.48 -2.63
N PRO A 1079 29.59 4.90 -1.50
CA PRO A 1079 28.17 5.19 -1.45
C PRO A 1079 27.78 6.37 -2.35
N ASP A 1080 26.60 6.31 -2.95
CA ASP A 1080 26.07 7.33 -3.85
C ASP A 1080 25.99 8.70 -3.15
N ALA A 1081 26.56 9.72 -3.80
CA ALA A 1081 26.55 11.10 -3.34
C ALA A 1081 25.17 11.78 -3.41
N SER A 1082 24.17 11.16 -4.04
CA SER A 1082 22.78 11.63 -4.10
C SER A 1082 21.85 10.96 -3.07
N ALA A 1083 22.20 9.76 -2.62
CA ALA A 1083 21.41 8.95 -1.70
C ALA A 1083 21.27 9.57 -0.29
N GLU A 1084 20.26 9.12 0.45
CA GLU A 1084 20.15 9.39 1.88
C GLU A 1084 20.83 8.30 2.71
N ALA A 1085 21.45 8.70 3.82
CA ALA A 1085 21.89 7.75 4.84
C ALA A 1085 20.67 7.12 5.54
N PRO A 1086 20.70 5.81 5.88
CA PRO A 1086 21.81 4.87 5.65
C PRO A 1086 21.93 4.38 4.20
N CYS A 1087 23.14 4.43 3.66
CA CYS A 1087 23.47 3.88 2.37
C CYS A 1087 24.28 2.57 2.54
N GLU A 1088 23.64 1.42 2.26
CA GLU A 1088 24.34 0.14 2.20
C GLU A 1088 25.23 0.10 0.95
N ARG A 1089 26.50 -0.30 1.11
CA ARG A 1089 27.45 -0.47 0.01
C ARG A 1089 27.15 -1.77 -0.72
N ASP A 1090 27.07 -1.73 -2.05
CA ASP A 1090 26.97 -2.95 -2.84
C ASP A 1090 28.32 -3.70 -2.84
N PRO A 1091 28.40 -4.91 -2.26
CA PRO A 1091 29.62 -5.72 -2.28
C PRO A 1091 29.86 -6.39 -3.65
N SER A 1092 28.86 -6.39 -4.55
CA SER A 1092 28.89 -7.15 -5.80
C SER A 1092 30.04 -6.71 -6.72
N PRO A 1093 30.74 -7.66 -7.35
CA PRO A 1093 31.77 -7.35 -8.35
C PRO A 1093 31.11 -6.89 -9.65
N THR A 1094 31.70 -5.90 -10.32
CA THR A 1094 31.22 -5.41 -11.63
C THR A 1094 32.29 -5.53 -12.72
N ILE A 1095 31.87 -5.73 -13.97
CA ILE A 1095 32.79 -5.75 -15.13
C ILE A 1095 33.59 -4.43 -15.23
N VAL A 1096 32.96 -3.30 -14.86
CA VAL A 1096 33.59 -1.98 -14.87
C VAL A 1096 34.79 -1.92 -13.92
N GLN A 1097 34.73 -2.57 -12.75
CA GLN A 1097 35.86 -2.62 -11.80
C GLN A 1097 37.07 -3.36 -12.37
N PHE A 1098 36.85 -4.53 -12.97
CA PHE A 1098 37.92 -5.29 -13.62
C PHE A 1098 38.53 -4.52 -14.81
N LEU A 1099 37.68 -3.96 -15.69
CA LEU A 1099 38.16 -3.15 -16.81
C LEU A 1099 38.93 -1.90 -16.36
N HIS A 1100 38.57 -1.31 -15.21
CA HIS A 1100 39.29 -0.17 -14.67
C HIS A 1100 40.69 -0.54 -14.15
N LEU A 1101 40.85 -1.66 -13.45
CA LEU A 1101 42.19 -2.13 -13.01
C LEU A 1101 43.11 -2.45 -14.20
N MET A 1102 42.57 -3.07 -15.24
CA MET A 1102 43.35 -3.45 -16.41
C MET A 1102 43.77 -2.24 -17.26
N ASN A 1103 42.86 -1.28 -17.49
CA ASN A 1103 42.99 -0.28 -18.55
C ASN A 1103 43.09 1.18 -18.08
N SER A 1104 43.02 1.47 -16.78
CA SER A 1104 43.07 2.86 -16.28
C SER A 1104 44.45 3.49 -16.45
N GLU A 1105 44.55 4.50 -17.32
CA GLU A 1105 45.76 5.31 -17.51
C GLU A 1105 46.31 5.87 -16.19
N LYS A 1106 45.44 6.21 -15.22
CA LYS A 1106 45.85 6.68 -13.90
C LYS A 1106 46.54 5.59 -13.06
N ILE A 1107 46.14 4.32 -13.21
CA ILE A 1107 46.79 3.20 -12.51
C ILE A 1107 48.13 2.90 -13.17
N HIS A 1108 48.17 2.82 -14.50
CA HIS A 1108 49.41 2.67 -15.27
C HIS A 1108 50.44 3.77 -14.94
N ALA A 1109 50.01 5.04 -14.89
CA ALA A 1109 50.86 6.15 -14.50
C ALA A 1109 51.39 6.06 -13.05
N ARG A 1110 50.62 5.50 -12.11
CA ARG A 1110 51.07 5.26 -10.72
C ARG A 1110 52.08 4.11 -10.64
N ILE A 1111 51.88 3.03 -11.40
CA ILE A 1111 52.84 1.93 -11.50
C ILE A 1111 54.16 2.43 -12.10
N ALA A 1112 54.09 3.22 -13.17
CA ALA A 1112 55.27 3.70 -13.90
C ALA A 1112 55.99 4.93 -13.29
N HIS A 1113 55.47 5.46 -12.17
CA HIS A 1113 55.90 6.72 -11.58
C HIS A 1113 57.40 6.73 -11.20
N PRO A 1114 58.16 7.82 -11.44
CA PRO A 1114 59.60 7.88 -11.17
C PRO A 1114 60.01 7.61 -9.71
N ASP A 1115 59.13 7.96 -8.77
CA ASP A 1115 59.25 7.77 -7.32
C ASP A 1115 58.45 6.57 -6.79
N GLY A 1116 57.79 5.82 -7.67
CA GLY A 1116 56.99 4.64 -7.30
C GLY A 1116 57.85 3.43 -6.94
N HIS A 1117 57.23 2.42 -6.33
CA HIS A 1117 57.89 1.17 -5.93
C HIS A 1117 58.57 0.45 -7.10
N ALA A 1118 57.94 0.42 -8.29
CA ALA A 1118 58.54 -0.22 -9.46
C ALA A 1118 59.88 0.41 -9.85
N ALA A 1119 59.94 1.75 -9.90
CA ALA A 1119 61.17 2.48 -10.18
C ALA A 1119 62.21 2.32 -9.06
N SER A 1120 61.78 2.26 -7.79
CA SER A 1120 62.64 2.02 -6.63
C SER A 1120 63.29 0.64 -6.66
N TYR A 1121 62.51 -0.42 -6.85
CA TYR A 1121 63.02 -1.80 -6.95
C TYR A 1121 63.94 -1.99 -8.17
N ALA A 1122 63.58 -1.42 -9.32
CA ALA A 1122 64.40 -1.53 -10.54
C ALA A 1122 65.78 -0.87 -10.38
N LYS A 1123 65.86 0.29 -9.72
CA LYS A 1123 67.11 1.01 -9.41
C LYS A 1123 67.90 0.39 -8.25
N GLY A 1124 67.26 -0.40 -7.38
CA GLY A 1124 67.85 -0.97 -6.18
C GLY A 1124 68.76 -2.18 -6.42
N ALA A 1125 69.58 -2.50 -5.42
CA ALA A 1125 70.58 -3.58 -5.46
C ALA A 1125 70.03 -5.00 -5.22
N ARG A 1126 68.74 -5.16 -4.89
CA ARG A 1126 68.06 -6.47 -4.72
C ARG A 1126 68.22 -7.33 -5.99
N THR A 1127 68.37 -8.64 -5.85
CA THR A 1127 68.26 -9.59 -6.98
C THR A 1127 66.83 -9.63 -7.52
N SER A 1128 66.62 -10.17 -8.73
CA SER A 1128 65.26 -10.32 -9.28
C SER A 1128 64.37 -11.19 -8.40
N GLY A 1129 64.93 -12.24 -7.76
CA GLY A 1129 64.19 -13.09 -6.80
C GLY A 1129 63.74 -12.33 -5.55
N GLU A 1130 64.65 -11.53 -4.95
CA GLU A 1130 64.30 -10.68 -3.80
C GLU A 1130 63.27 -9.60 -4.16
N ILE A 1131 63.27 -9.10 -5.40
CA ILE A 1131 62.23 -8.18 -5.90
C ILE A 1131 60.87 -8.88 -6.03
N VAL A 1132 60.82 -10.09 -6.60
CA VAL A 1132 59.59 -10.89 -6.67
C VAL A 1132 59.04 -11.13 -5.26
N GLU A 1133 59.89 -11.54 -4.30
CA GLU A 1133 59.48 -11.75 -2.91
C GLU A 1133 58.95 -10.48 -2.24
N GLU A 1134 59.60 -9.32 -2.45
CA GLU A 1134 59.13 -8.01 -1.95
C GLU A 1134 57.75 -7.64 -2.50
N ILE A 1135 57.52 -7.87 -3.80
CA ILE A 1135 56.25 -7.57 -4.46
C ILE A 1135 55.14 -8.48 -3.93
N TYR A 1136 55.37 -9.80 -3.82
CA TYR A 1136 54.38 -10.73 -3.27
C TYR A 1136 54.03 -10.42 -1.80
N LEU A 1137 55.00 -10.03 -0.99
CA LEU A 1137 54.75 -9.57 0.38
C LEU A 1137 53.94 -8.27 0.41
N THR A 1138 54.21 -7.33 -0.50
CA THR A 1138 53.48 -6.06 -0.60
C THR A 1138 52.04 -6.23 -1.12
N VAL A 1139 51.82 -7.08 -2.12
CA VAL A 1139 50.51 -7.25 -2.78
C VAL A 1139 49.63 -8.25 -2.02
N TYR A 1140 50.18 -9.38 -1.60
CA TYR A 1140 49.44 -10.50 -0.99
C TYR A 1140 49.70 -10.73 0.50
N ALA A 1141 50.75 -10.13 1.09
CA ALA A 1141 51.20 -10.45 2.46
C ALA A 1141 51.62 -11.93 2.64
N ARG A 1142 52.25 -12.51 1.61
CA ARG A 1142 52.87 -13.84 1.63
C ARG A 1142 54.10 -13.88 0.72
N PHE A 1143 54.89 -14.93 0.85
CA PHE A 1143 55.89 -15.30 -0.16
C PHE A 1143 55.19 -15.93 -1.40
N PRO A 1144 55.80 -15.84 -2.59
CA PRO A 1144 55.35 -16.63 -3.73
C PRO A 1144 55.54 -18.13 -3.44
N THR A 1145 54.67 -18.96 -3.99
CA THR A 1145 54.95 -20.39 -4.15
C THR A 1145 56.07 -20.61 -5.18
N ASP A 1146 56.66 -21.82 -5.22
CA ASP A 1146 57.76 -22.10 -6.16
C ASP A 1146 57.35 -21.89 -7.63
N GLU A 1147 56.15 -22.34 -8.02
CA GLU A 1147 55.58 -22.15 -9.36
C GLU A 1147 55.37 -20.66 -9.69
N GLU A 1148 54.76 -19.90 -8.78
CA GLU A 1148 54.60 -18.45 -8.92
C GLU A 1148 55.93 -17.70 -9.02
N ARG A 1149 56.96 -18.17 -8.30
CA ARG A 1149 58.31 -17.60 -8.30
C ARG A 1149 59.01 -17.84 -9.63
N GLU A 1150 58.90 -19.05 -10.20
CA GLU A 1150 59.41 -19.36 -11.54
C GLU A 1150 58.72 -18.52 -12.63
N ILE A 1151 57.39 -18.45 -12.60
CA ILE A 1151 56.61 -17.62 -13.53
C ILE A 1151 57.01 -16.15 -13.41
N ALA A 1152 57.07 -15.59 -12.20
CA ALA A 1152 57.43 -14.19 -11.99
C ALA A 1152 58.88 -13.87 -12.38
N LEU A 1153 59.81 -14.81 -12.21
CA LEU A 1153 61.21 -14.67 -12.65
C LEU A 1153 61.34 -14.69 -14.18
N SER A 1154 60.48 -15.43 -14.89
CA SER A 1154 60.51 -15.46 -16.36
C SER A 1154 60.25 -14.08 -17.00
N ALA A 1155 59.45 -13.21 -16.36
CA ALA A 1155 59.18 -11.84 -16.81
C ALA A 1155 60.46 -10.98 -16.91
N PHE A 1156 61.45 -11.21 -16.05
CA PHE A 1156 62.75 -10.52 -16.10
C PHE A 1156 63.66 -11.02 -17.23
N SER A 1157 63.31 -12.11 -17.89
CA SER A 1157 64.07 -12.74 -18.99
C SER A 1157 63.31 -12.73 -20.32
N ALA A 1158 62.15 -12.06 -20.39
CA ALA A 1158 61.34 -11.97 -21.59
C ALA A 1158 62.03 -11.08 -22.66
N GLU A 1159 61.77 -11.38 -23.94
CA GLU A 1159 62.40 -10.67 -25.05
C GLU A 1159 62.01 -9.18 -25.05
N GLY A 1160 63.01 -8.30 -25.05
CA GLY A 1160 62.81 -6.84 -24.97
C GLY A 1160 62.49 -6.30 -23.57
N ALA A 1161 62.32 -7.15 -22.55
CA ALA A 1161 62.04 -6.69 -21.19
C ALA A 1161 63.26 -5.99 -20.57
N THR A 1162 63.03 -4.80 -20.01
CA THR A 1162 63.97 -4.17 -19.09
C THR A 1162 63.66 -4.60 -17.65
N ARG A 1163 64.66 -4.51 -16.77
CA ARG A 1163 64.47 -4.70 -15.32
C ARG A 1163 63.39 -3.78 -14.73
N LYS A 1164 63.12 -2.61 -15.34
CA LYS A 1164 62.04 -1.71 -14.90
C LYS A 1164 60.69 -2.23 -15.37
N THR A 1165 60.53 -2.49 -16.67
CA THR A 1165 59.27 -2.95 -17.26
C THR A 1165 58.84 -4.30 -16.67
N ALA A 1166 59.76 -5.25 -16.47
CA ALA A 1166 59.44 -6.52 -15.81
C ALA A 1166 58.83 -6.36 -14.39
N VAL A 1167 59.23 -5.32 -13.65
CA VAL A 1167 58.65 -5.00 -12.34
C VAL A 1167 57.29 -4.31 -12.48
N GLU A 1168 57.14 -3.40 -13.45
CA GLU A 1168 55.88 -2.73 -13.76
C GLU A 1168 54.81 -3.76 -14.20
N ASP A 1169 55.17 -4.66 -15.12
CA ASP A 1169 54.32 -5.75 -15.63
C ASP A 1169 53.92 -6.74 -14.54
N LEU A 1170 54.85 -7.13 -13.66
CA LEU A 1170 54.56 -8.03 -12.55
C LEU A 1170 53.61 -7.37 -11.53
N ILE A 1171 53.83 -6.11 -11.17
CA ILE A 1171 52.91 -5.36 -10.31
C ILE A 1171 51.52 -5.25 -10.96
N TRP A 1172 51.45 -4.90 -12.24
CA TRP A 1172 50.18 -4.82 -12.97
C TRP A 1172 49.45 -6.16 -13.01
N ALA A 1173 50.15 -7.26 -13.30
CA ALA A 1173 49.55 -8.60 -13.36
C ALA A 1173 48.94 -9.00 -12.01
N LEU A 1174 49.67 -8.81 -10.90
CA LEU A 1174 49.20 -9.20 -9.57
C LEU A 1174 48.04 -8.33 -9.06
N LEU A 1175 48.03 -7.03 -9.39
CA LEU A 1175 46.92 -6.11 -9.09
C LEU A 1175 45.59 -6.53 -9.77
N ASN A 1176 45.65 -7.26 -10.89
CA ASN A 1176 44.49 -7.71 -11.65
C ASN A 1176 43.97 -9.10 -11.24
N THR A 1177 44.48 -9.68 -10.15
CA THR A 1177 44.06 -11.00 -9.65
C THR A 1177 42.91 -10.96 -8.64
N ALA A 1178 42.20 -12.09 -8.54
CA ALA A 1178 41.19 -12.29 -7.50
C ALA A 1178 41.76 -12.23 -6.06
N GLU A 1179 43.02 -12.62 -5.84
CA GLU A 1179 43.66 -12.60 -4.52
C GLU A 1179 43.98 -11.17 -4.05
N PHE A 1180 44.29 -10.27 -4.98
CA PHE A 1180 44.43 -8.85 -4.65
C PHE A 1180 43.07 -8.22 -4.29
N VAL A 1181 42.06 -8.39 -5.15
CA VAL A 1181 40.78 -7.65 -5.01
C VAL A 1181 39.81 -8.23 -3.96
N LEU A 1182 40.09 -9.42 -3.43
CA LEU A 1182 39.27 -10.08 -2.40
C LEU A 1182 40.06 -10.29 -1.08
N ASN A 1183 39.45 -9.87 0.02
CA ASN A 1183 39.79 -10.40 1.35
C ASN A 1183 39.21 -11.82 1.47
N HIS A 1184 39.98 -12.78 1.96
CA HIS A 1184 39.66 -14.22 1.85
C HIS A 1184 39.91 -14.97 3.15
#